data_AF-A0A0S6XM56-F1
#
_entry.id   AF-A0A0S6XM56-F1
#
_cell.length_a   1.000
_cell.length_b   1.000
_cell.length_c   1.000
_cell.angle_alpha   90.00
_cell.angle_beta   90.00
_cell.angle_gamma   90.00
#
_symmetry.space_group_name_H-M   'P 1'
#
loop_
_entity.id
_entity.type
_entity.pdbx_description
1 polymer ?
#
loop_
_entity_poly.entity_id
_entity_poly.type
_entity_poly.pdbx_seq_one_letter_code
_entity_poly.pdbx_strand_id
1 'polypeptide(L)'
;MAVTELTETRDSRNENRDTAINGGAESDFVDLQNIADRVGKEVDTFAETLDQFREQLTEPETQRHAALELCTIYRDYAVDQVKKLKKKYQVQRLHDTRDTFAKNGTQTAGDDASHKPITQWQAEADTWDLFRVILKSRFPSEQEVEGQRARLAELGEPHKYMPHDQLWQCFVLNNDTAKERHLIVKWLERAAEDEKDIKQMTSQDQDKKQKSMASWTNGWMETRERIKGAKRMRMGDGSPLNVRQSDSPDLLVTNLDPDAPSRQNKALERGDAVSERAMWMGCFDMLRQGKPWAEICAWCLERNQGWKALSMGIANGGATAADTTGPASGLLFRRMCLVAARSGSADAWESAVYGLLAGDLDTVKKVCRTWNDYVFAQYNSLLLAQFDQFIPGFQSLQLPMDFIRKHRLTDGVSTQGDNETSTSSRDLITRLQAQQSVSKEALSAFKLIQGSLIANTFQDLCLRVGAAIADEAFKDEPSVVIKPVRRMQNGSLPEVAIAKDPDALRIVSHMLVLMRALDAPAFADVHEDEFDNIIAGYIQLLRSVSKRDMTPLYGSLMGADRCVASLAQVIADNQDARDAMDFIKITEIFNIDSIAVITGQYTFQLDRVLQTSKRPEPYLKLLEKTKEELYPGRRIIRPSADYGRGLSADDTALVSGLEVFYLVEGQWTATFAALASACRQLLGKIKYGMTYYVPYADGFSIWTF
;
A
#
# COMPACT_ATOMS: atom_id res chain seq x y z
N MET A 1 -15.44 -76.63 -35.98
CA MET A 1 -15.02 -77.02 -34.62
C MET A 1 -14.03 -75.98 -34.13
N ALA A 2 -14.34 -75.03 -33.25
CA ALA A 2 -15.57 -74.37 -32.82
C ALA A 2 -15.10 -72.98 -32.32
N VAL A 3 -15.62 -71.88 -32.91
CA VAL A 3 -16.47 -70.87 -32.23
C VAL A 3 -15.60 -69.85 -31.45
N THR A 4 -15.63 -68.52 -31.65
CA THR A 4 -16.76 -67.54 -31.56
C THR A 4 -16.25 -66.19 -32.14
N GLU A 5 -16.92 -65.43 -33.02
CA GLU A 5 -18.09 -64.54 -32.78
C GLU A 5 -17.75 -63.43 -31.72
N LEU A 6 -17.86 -62.11 -31.91
CA LEU A 6 -18.91 -61.29 -32.54
C LEU A 6 -18.46 -59.81 -32.74
N THR A 7 -18.97 -59.23 -33.83
CA THR A 7 -19.52 -57.86 -34.05
C THR A 7 -18.71 -56.60 -33.78
N GLU A 8 -18.42 -55.94 -34.91
CA GLU A 8 -18.26 -54.50 -35.10
C GLU A 8 -19.52 -53.72 -34.71
N THR A 9 -19.34 -52.58 -34.02
CA THR A 9 -20.13 -51.37 -34.27
C THR A 9 -19.15 -50.19 -34.29
N ARG A 10 -19.05 -49.57 -35.47
CA ARG A 10 -18.37 -48.30 -35.72
C ARG A 10 -19.20 -47.18 -35.11
N ASP A 11 -18.57 -46.30 -34.34
CA ASP A 11 -19.03 -44.93 -34.21
C ASP A 11 -17.84 -43.97 -34.24
N SER A 12 -17.92 -43.03 -35.18
CA SER A 12 -16.92 -42.03 -35.52
C SER A 12 -16.82 -40.95 -34.43
N ARG A 13 -15.64 -40.78 -33.82
CA ARG A 13 -15.22 -39.57 -33.07
C ARG A 13 -13.78 -39.70 -32.57
N ASN A 14 -12.81 -39.11 -33.29
CA ASN A 14 -11.62 -38.50 -32.67
C ASN A 14 -10.72 -37.83 -33.73
N GLU A 15 -11.09 -36.63 -34.16
CA GLU A 15 -10.16 -35.64 -34.70
C GLU A 15 -10.63 -34.27 -34.17
N ASN A 16 -10.32 -33.96 -32.91
CA ASN A 16 -10.34 -32.61 -32.30
C ASN A 16 -10.14 -32.71 -30.78
N ARG A 17 -8.95 -33.15 -30.32
CA ARG A 17 -8.60 -33.10 -28.88
C ARG A 17 -7.21 -32.56 -28.54
N ASP A 18 -6.39 -32.19 -29.51
CA ASP A 18 -4.99 -31.81 -29.23
C ASP A 18 -4.70 -30.30 -29.30
N THR A 19 -5.70 -29.42 -29.44
CA THR A 19 -5.47 -27.96 -29.55
C THR A 19 -5.98 -27.11 -28.39
N ALA A 20 -6.52 -27.70 -27.32
CA ALA A 20 -7.13 -26.93 -26.22
C ALA A 20 -6.30 -26.88 -24.91
N ILE A 21 -5.16 -27.55 -24.82
CA ILE A 21 -4.37 -27.66 -23.57
C ILE A 21 -3.17 -26.69 -23.54
N ASN A 22 -2.69 -26.18 -24.68
CA ASN A 22 -1.52 -25.29 -24.73
C ASN A 22 -1.81 -23.79 -24.50
N GLY A 23 -3.07 -23.34 -24.60
CA GLY A 23 -3.37 -21.90 -24.52
C GLY A 23 -3.28 -21.27 -23.13
N GLY A 24 -3.45 -22.06 -22.05
CA GLY A 24 -3.41 -21.54 -20.67
C GLY A 24 -2.01 -21.46 -20.08
N ALA A 25 -1.11 -22.39 -20.44
CA ALA A 25 0.27 -22.35 -19.97
C ALA A 25 1.07 -21.21 -20.63
N GLU A 26 0.85 -20.96 -21.93
CA GLU A 26 1.51 -19.82 -22.61
C GLU A 26 1.04 -18.46 -22.08
N SER A 27 -0.23 -18.29 -21.69
CA SER A 27 -0.69 -17.02 -21.09
C SER A 27 -0.11 -16.79 -19.71
N ASP A 28 -0.05 -17.83 -18.87
CA ASP A 28 0.50 -17.73 -17.51
C ASP A 28 2.02 -17.44 -17.52
N PHE A 29 2.75 -18.02 -18.48
CA PHE A 29 4.18 -17.72 -18.68
C PHE A 29 4.42 -16.30 -19.21
N VAL A 30 3.58 -15.81 -20.12
CA VAL A 30 3.66 -14.44 -20.63
C VAL A 30 3.31 -13.43 -19.54
N ASP A 31 2.34 -13.73 -18.67
CA ASP A 31 1.99 -12.87 -17.54
C ASP A 31 3.09 -12.85 -16.47
N LEU A 32 3.72 -13.99 -16.17
CA LEU A 32 4.88 -14.06 -15.28
C LEU A 32 6.10 -13.32 -15.85
N GLN A 33 6.37 -13.43 -17.15
CA GLN A 33 7.44 -12.70 -17.82
C GLN A 33 7.17 -11.19 -17.83
N ASN A 34 5.92 -10.77 -18.09
CA ASN A 34 5.53 -9.37 -18.04
C ASN A 34 5.60 -8.80 -16.61
N ILE A 35 5.30 -9.62 -15.59
CA ILE A 35 5.47 -9.25 -14.18
C ILE A 35 6.96 -9.14 -13.84
N ALA A 36 7.80 -10.09 -14.27
CA ALA A 36 9.25 -10.06 -14.05
C ALA A 36 9.91 -8.85 -14.74
N ASP A 37 9.54 -8.55 -15.99
CA ASP A 37 10.04 -7.38 -16.73
C ASP A 37 9.54 -6.05 -16.14
N ARG A 38 8.32 -6.04 -15.58
CA ARG A 38 7.76 -4.88 -14.86
C ARG A 38 8.52 -4.62 -13.57
N VAL A 39 8.63 -5.64 -12.72
CA VAL A 39 9.36 -5.58 -11.44
C VAL A 39 10.82 -5.25 -11.71
N GLY A 40 11.39 -5.71 -12.83
CA GLY A 40 12.77 -5.42 -13.17
C GLY A 40 13.06 -3.94 -13.43
N LYS A 41 12.28 -3.28 -14.30
CA LYS A 41 12.46 -1.84 -14.59
C LYS A 41 12.16 -0.94 -13.39
N GLU A 42 11.20 -1.38 -12.58
CA GLU A 42 10.81 -0.75 -11.34
C GLU A 42 11.95 -0.78 -10.32
N VAL A 43 12.52 -1.95 -10.06
CA VAL A 43 13.67 -2.11 -9.16
C VAL A 43 14.86 -1.26 -9.62
N ASP A 44 15.15 -1.23 -10.93
CA ASP A 44 16.26 -0.45 -11.48
C ASP A 44 16.07 1.05 -11.19
N THR A 45 14.88 1.59 -11.46
CA THR A 45 14.57 3.02 -11.21
C THR A 45 14.69 3.38 -9.72
N PHE A 46 14.22 2.51 -8.83
CA PHE A 46 14.27 2.73 -7.38
C PHE A 46 15.72 2.65 -6.84
N ALA A 47 16.50 1.68 -7.31
CA ALA A 47 17.89 1.55 -6.92
C ALA A 47 18.75 2.72 -7.42
N GLU A 48 18.60 3.13 -8.69
CA GLU A 48 19.33 4.26 -9.28
C GLU A 48 19.08 5.57 -8.52
N THR A 49 17.83 5.85 -8.19
CA THR A 49 17.45 7.08 -7.48
C THR A 49 17.83 7.05 -6.01
N LEU A 50 17.84 5.87 -5.38
CA LEU A 50 18.35 5.68 -4.03
C LEU A 50 19.88 5.87 -3.96
N ASP A 51 20.61 5.43 -4.99
CA ASP A 51 22.06 5.63 -5.08
C ASP A 51 22.41 7.11 -5.17
N GLN A 52 21.70 7.85 -6.03
CA GLN A 52 21.81 9.33 -6.11
C GLN A 52 21.49 10.01 -4.77
N PHE A 53 20.47 9.53 -4.05
CA PHE A 53 20.13 10.03 -2.72
C PHE A 53 21.30 9.84 -1.73
N ARG A 54 21.98 8.69 -1.78
CA ARG A 54 23.11 8.40 -0.89
C ARG A 54 24.28 9.36 -1.10
N GLU A 55 24.57 9.73 -2.34
CA GLU A 55 25.63 10.71 -2.66
C GLU A 55 25.32 12.10 -2.06
N GLN A 56 24.05 12.41 -1.84
CA GLN A 56 23.56 13.70 -1.34
C GLN A 56 23.46 13.77 0.20
N LEU A 57 23.89 12.75 0.94
CA LEU A 57 23.73 12.66 2.41
C LEU A 57 24.67 13.57 3.25
N THR A 58 25.31 14.58 2.66
CA THR A 58 26.37 15.36 3.33
C THR A 58 25.87 16.36 4.37
N GLU A 59 24.69 16.99 4.19
CA GLU A 59 24.13 17.98 5.12
C GLU A 59 22.66 17.69 5.49
N PRO A 60 22.21 17.96 6.74
CA PRO A 60 20.83 17.66 7.16
C PRO A 60 19.72 18.31 6.31
N GLU A 61 19.91 19.56 5.85
CA GLU A 61 18.93 20.21 4.96
C GLU A 61 18.87 19.55 3.59
N THR A 62 20.03 19.14 3.06
CA THR A 62 20.12 18.40 1.78
C THR A 62 19.49 17.01 1.89
N GLN A 63 19.68 16.32 3.02
CA GLN A 63 19.06 15.02 3.29
C GLN A 63 17.53 15.09 3.23
N ARG A 64 16.94 16.11 3.85
CA ARG A 64 15.49 16.31 3.84
C ARG A 64 14.96 16.62 2.44
N HIS A 65 15.60 17.54 1.73
CA HIS A 65 15.20 17.88 0.36
C HIS A 65 15.27 16.65 -0.55
N ALA A 66 16.39 15.94 -0.50
CA ALA A 66 16.62 14.72 -1.27
C ALA A 66 15.60 13.62 -0.90
N ALA A 67 15.22 13.48 0.38
CA ALA A 67 14.19 12.54 0.80
C ALA A 67 12.80 12.88 0.23
N LEU A 68 12.41 14.16 0.24
CA LEU A 68 11.14 14.62 -0.33
C LEU A 68 11.11 14.51 -1.86
N GLU A 69 12.25 14.73 -2.51
CA GLU A 69 12.44 14.53 -3.93
C GLU A 69 12.31 13.05 -4.30
N LEU A 70 12.95 12.16 -3.54
CA LEU A 70 12.84 10.71 -3.73
C LEU A 70 11.40 10.22 -3.57
N CYS A 71 10.68 10.68 -2.54
CA CYS A 71 9.26 10.38 -2.36
C CYS A 71 8.41 10.88 -3.54
N THR A 72 8.78 12.02 -4.13
CA THR A 72 8.09 12.60 -5.29
C THR A 72 8.33 11.73 -6.53
N ILE A 73 9.57 11.30 -6.77
CA ILE A 73 9.93 10.41 -7.88
C ILE A 73 9.18 9.07 -7.78
N TYR A 74 9.16 8.44 -6.61
CA TYR A 74 8.47 7.16 -6.41
C TYR A 74 6.96 7.26 -6.59
N ARG A 75 6.34 8.31 -6.06
CA ARG A 75 4.93 8.59 -6.31
C ARG A 75 4.67 8.81 -7.80
N ASP A 76 5.45 9.66 -8.46
CA ASP A 76 5.22 10.00 -9.87
C ASP A 76 5.37 8.78 -10.77
N TYR A 77 6.32 7.90 -10.44
CA TYR A 77 6.46 6.58 -11.08
C TYR A 77 5.18 5.75 -10.92
N ALA A 78 4.65 5.61 -9.70
CA ALA A 78 3.42 4.85 -9.43
C ALA A 78 2.21 5.45 -10.16
N VAL A 79 2.05 6.77 -10.13
CA VAL A 79 1.00 7.51 -10.86
C VAL A 79 1.10 7.26 -12.37
N ASP A 80 2.31 7.24 -12.93
CA ASP A 80 2.51 6.96 -14.35
C ASP A 80 2.20 5.52 -14.72
N GLN A 81 2.43 4.55 -13.82
CA GLN A 81 1.96 3.17 -14.00
C GLN A 81 0.43 3.10 -14.00
N VAL A 82 -0.24 3.81 -13.09
CA VAL A 82 -1.72 3.92 -13.08
C VAL A 82 -2.21 4.48 -14.41
N LYS A 83 -1.63 5.58 -14.91
CA LYS A 83 -2.01 6.17 -16.21
C LYS A 83 -1.82 5.19 -17.37
N LYS A 84 -0.68 4.49 -17.42
CA LYS A 84 -0.37 3.48 -18.45
C LYS A 84 -1.39 2.34 -18.43
N LEU A 85 -1.72 1.81 -17.24
CA LEU A 85 -2.70 0.73 -17.09
C LEU A 85 -4.12 1.20 -17.42
N LYS A 86 -4.55 2.39 -16.95
CA LYS A 86 -5.83 3.00 -17.31
C LYS A 86 -5.97 3.13 -18.83
N LYS A 87 -4.93 3.59 -19.52
CA LYS A 87 -4.91 3.70 -21.00
C LYS A 87 -4.99 2.34 -21.69
N LYS A 88 -4.22 1.35 -21.23
CA LYS A 88 -4.28 -0.03 -21.77
C LYS A 88 -5.68 -0.62 -21.64
N TYR A 89 -6.29 -0.46 -20.46
CA TYR A 89 -7.65 -0.95 -20.20
C TYR A 89 -8.69 -0.27 -21.11
N GLN A 90 -8.60 1.05 -21.29
CA GLN A 90 -9.51 1.75 -22.21
C GLN A 90 -9.40 1.25 -23.66
N VAL A 91 -8.17 0.97 -24.13
CA VAL A 91 -7.95 0.41 -25.48
C VAL A 91 -8.49 -1.01 -25.60
N GLN A 92 -8.26 -1.87 -24.59
CA GLN A 92 -8.82 -3.22 -24.55
C GLN A 92 -10.35 -3.18 -24.57
N ARG A 93 -10.98 -2.33 -23.76
CA ARG A 93 -12.44 -2.16 -23.75
C ARG A 93 -13.00 -1.71 -25.10
N LEU A 94 -12.31 -0.81 -25.81
CA LEU A 94 -12.71 -0.39 -27.16
C LEU A 94 -12.59 -1.53 -28.19
N HIS A 95 -11.58 -2.39 -28.04
CA HIS A 95 -11.41 -3.57 -28.86
C HIS A 95 -12.51 -4.62 -28.59
N ASP A 96 -12.78 -4.90 -27.31
CA ASP A 96 -13.78 -5.88 -26.88
C ASP A 96 -15.19 -5.45 -27.24
N THR A 97 -15.51 -4.15 -27.15
CA THR A 97 -16.79 -3.61 -27.62
C THR A 97 -16.94 -3.77 -29.14
N ARG A 98 -15.88 -3.54 -29.92
CA ARG A 98 -15.90 -3.75 -31.37
C ARG A 98 -16.12 -5.23 -31.74
N ASP A 99 -15.49 -6.15 -31.02
CA ASP A 99 -15.60 -7.60 -31.27
C ASP A 99 -16.92 -8.21 -30.77
N THR A 100 -17.46 -7.71 -29.65
CA THR A 100 -18.79 -8.11 -29.13
C THR A 100 -19.94 -7.59 -30.00
N PHE A 101 -19.78 -6.47 -30.71
CA PHE A 101 -20.72 -6.06 -31.76
C PHE A 101 -20.66 -6.97 -33.00
N ALA A 102 -19.56 -7.73 -33.21
CA ALA A 102 -19.38 -8.66 -34.32
C ALA A 102 -19.82 -10.10 -34.01
N LYS A 103 -19.96 -10.48 -32.73
CA LYS A 103 -20.42 -11.82 -32.31
C LYS A 103 -21.50 -11.70 -31.23
N ASN A 104 -22.69 -12.23 -31.52
CA ASN A 104 -23.80 -12.31 -30.57
C ASN A 104 -23.41 -13.10 -29.30
N GLY A 105 -23.06 -12.34 -28.27
CA GLY A 105 -23.48 -12.56 -26.88
C GLY A 105 -22.91 -13.76 -26.14
N THR A 106 -21.80 -13.54 -25.43
CA THR A 106 -21.61 -14.05 -24.07
C THR A 106 -20.60 -13.16 -23.33
N GLN A 107 -21.07 -12.33 -22.41
CA GLN A 107 -20.22 -11.59 -21.48
C GLN A 107 -19.77 -12.54 -20.37
N THR A 108 -18.47 -12.81 -20.28
CA THR A 108 -17.87 -13.61 -19.20
C THR A 108 -17.36 -12.70 -18.08
N ALA A 109 -17.60 -13.13 -16.84
CA ALA A 109 -17.29 -12.46 -15.57
C ALA A 109 -15.78 -12.34 -15.25
N GLY A 110 -14.97 -11.86 -16.19
CA GLY A 110 -13.51 -11.71 -16.07
C GLY A 110 -13.02 -10.33 -15.61
N ASP A 111 -13.89 -9.33 -15.49
CA ASP A 111 -13.48 -7.93 -15.31
C ASP A 111 -12.74 -7.65 -13.98
N ASP A 112 -13.08 -8.36 -12.90
CA ASP A 112 -12.58 -8.08 -11.54
C ASP A 112 -11.08 -8.40 -11.33
N ALA A 113 -10.51 -9.29 -12.15
CA ALA A 113 -9.07 -9.60 -12.10
C ALA A 113 -8.20 -8.55 -12.80
N SER A 114 -8.73 -7.88 -13.82
CA SER A 114 -7.98 -6.91 -14.64
C SER A 114 -7.65 -5.60 -13.92
N HIS A 115 -8.42 -5.26 -12.88
CA HIS A 115 -8.33 -3.97 -12.17
C HIS A 115 -7.45 -3.98 -10.93
N LYS A 116 -7.14 -5.16 -10.38
CA LYS A 116 -6.23 -5.34 -9.24
C LYS A 116 -4.91 -4.58 -9.38
N PRO A 117 -4.19 -4.65 -10.52
CA PRO A 117 -2.94 -3.89 -10.66
C PRO A 117 -3.15 -2.38 -10.62
N ILE A 118 -4.25 -1.85 -11.16
CA ILE A 118 -4.55 -0.41 -11.10
C ILE A 118 -4.76 0.02 -9.64
N THR A 119 -5.51 -0.77 -8.87
CA THR A 119 -5.76 -0.46 -7.46
C THR A 119 -4.50 -0.57 -6.60
N GLN A 120 -3.59 -1.50 -6.90
CA GLN A 120 -2.31 -1.64 -6.19
C GLN A 120 -1.39 -0.44 -6.45
N TRP A 121 -1.19 -0.07 -7.72
CA TRP A 121 -0.37 1.10 -8.08
C TRP A 121 -0.94 2.41 -7.54
N GLN A 122 -2.26 2.55 -7.49
CA GLN A 122 -2.89 3.70 -6.84
C GLN A 122 -2.64 3.70 -5.33
N ALA A 123 -2.79 2.54 -4.67
CA ALA A 123 -2.51 2.43 -3.23
C ALA A 123 -1.05 2.76 -2.89
N GLU A 124 -0.11 2.37 -3.76
CA GLU A 124 1.29 2.78 -3.64
C GLU A 124 1.46 4.30 -3.79
N ALA A 125 0.91 4.90 -4.85
CA ALA A 125 0.98 6.35 -5.07
C ALA A 125 0.43 7.13 -3.86
N ASP A 126 -0.75 6.72 -3.36
CA ASP A 126 -1.37 7.33 -2.18
C ASP A 126 -0.48 7.19 -0.94
N THR A 127 0.22 6.06 -0.79
CA THR A 127 1.11 5.79 0.35
C THR A 127 2.36 6.68 0.32
N TRP A 128 2.97 6.86 -0.86
CA TRP A 128 4.09 7.79 -1.03
C TRP A 128 3.68 9.25 -0.82
N ASP A 129 2.50 9.64 -1.31
CA ASP A 129 1.95 10.98 -1.06
C ASP A 129 1.69 11.22 0.43
N LEU A 130 1.13 10.24 1.14
CA LEU A 130 0.94 10.32 2.60
C LEU A 130 2.29 10.48 3.30
N PHE A 131 3.27 9.65 2.97
CA PHE A 131 4.59 9.72 3.59
C PHE A 131 5.24 11.09 3.38
N ARG A 132 5.17 11.63 2.16
CA ARG A 132 5.61 12.98 1.84
C ARG A 132 4.88 14.06 2.64
N VAL A 133 3.56 13.92 2.83
CA VAL A 133 2.77 14.81 3.68
C VAL A 133 3.26 14.77 5.14
N ILE A 134 3.48 13.58 5.68
CA ILE A 134 3.97 13.39 7.05
C ILE A 134 5.39 13.97 7.21
N LEU A 135 6.29 13.72 6.26
CA LEU A 135 7.65 14.27 6.29
C LEU A 135 7.65 15.79 6.33
N LYS A 136 6.83 16.45 5.50
CA LYS A 136 6.70 17.92 5.50
C LYS A 136 6.12 18.47 6.81
N SER A 137 5.29 17.69 7.49
CA SER A 137 4.66 18.12 8.74
C SER A 137 5.60 17.94 9.93
N ARG A 138 6.27 16.79 10.03
CA ARG A 138 7.08 16.41 11.20
C ARG A 138 8.54 16.83 11.11
N PHE A 139 9.06 17.02 9.89
CA PHE A 139 10.42 17.47 9.62
C PHE A 139 10.39 18.71 8.71
N PRO A 140 9.91 19.88 9.20
CA PRO A 140 9.92 21.11 8.43
C PRO A 140 11.36 21.66 8.30
N SER A 141 11.69 22.25 7.15
CA SER A 141 12.97 22.98 6.96
C SER A 141 12.97 24.32 7.68
N GLU A 142 14.16 24.88 7.95
CA GLU A 142 14.29 26.22 8.55
C GLU A 142 13.57 27.28 7.70
N GLN A 143 13.67 27.19 6.36
CA GLN A 143 12.97 28.08 5.44
C GLN A 143 11.44 27.97 5.53
N GLU A 144 10.89 26.76 5.71
CA GLU A 144 9.44 26.56 5.86
C GLU A 144 8.94 27.06 7.22
N VAL A 145 9.73 26.88 8.28
CA VAL A 145 9.43 27.42 9.61
C VAL A 145 9.47 28.95 9.57
N GLU A 146 10.47 29.54 8.93
CA GLU A 146 10.58 30.99 8.78
C GLU A 146 9.47 31.54 7.88
N GLY A 147 9.15 30.86 6.78
CA GLY A 147 8.01 31.20 5.92
C GLY A 147 6.67 31.11 6.67
N GLN A 148 6.50 30.12 7.54
CA GLN A 148 5.33 30.00 8.42
C GLN A 148 5.26 31.15 9.42
N ARG A 149 6.39 31.53 10.03
CA ARG A 149 6.47 32.69 10.93
C ARG A 149 6.20 34.00 10.22
N ALA A 150 6.76 34.21 9.03
CA ALA A 150 6.52 35.39 8.21
C ALA A 150 5.06 35.51 7.80
N ARG A 151 4.43 34.39 7.39
CA ARG A 151 3.00 34.36 7.05
C ARG A 151 2.11 34.66 8.26
N LEU A 152 2.48 34.15 9.43
CA LEU A 152 1.78 34.42 10.69
C LEU A 152 1.94 35.89 11.10
N ALA A 153 3.12 36.48 10.91
CA ALA A 153 3.37 37.89 11.14
C ALA A 153 2.58 38.80 10.17
N GLU A 154 2.42 38.38 8.91
CA GLU A 154 1.59 39.07 7.91
C GLU A 154 0.10 39.06 8.31
N LEU A 155 -0.39 37.93 8.82
CA LEU A 155 -1.77 37.78 9.28
C LEU A 155 -2.05 38.54 10.59
N GLY A 156 -1.03 38.75 11.42
CA GLY A 156 -1.14 39.43 12.71
C GLY A 156 -1.82 38.60 13.80
N GLU A 157 -2.06 39.22 14.96
CA GLU A 157 -2.74 38.53 16.07
C GLU A 157 -4.22 38.26 15.73
N PRO A 158 -4.72 37.04 16.00
CA PRO A 158 -6.13 36.73 15.81
C PRO A 158 -7.02 37.69 16.58
N HIS A 159 -8.04 38.25 15.92
CA HIS A 159 -8.95 39.20 16.54
C HIS A 159 -10.37 39.10 15.98
N LYS A 160 -11.36 39.64 16.71
CA LYS A 160 -12.79 39.52 16.39
C LYS A 160 -13.25 40.05 15.02
N TYR A 161 -12.49 40.95 14.41
CA TYR A 161 -12.82 41.53 13.11
C TYR A 161 -12.12 40.83 11.94
N MET A 162 -11.36 39.76 12.21
CA MET A 162 -10.61 39.03 11.20
C MET A 162 -11.57 38.15 10.41
N PRO A 163 -11.45 38.09 9.07
CA PRO A 163 -12.15 37.13 8.24
C PRO A 163 -11.96 35.67 8.72
N HIS A 164 -12.98 34.82 8.56
CA HIS A 164 -12.96 33.45 9.08
C HIS A 164 -11.91 32.56 8.37
N ASP A 165 -11.61 32.83 7.10
CA ASP A 165 -10.55 32.16 6.34
C ASP A 165 -9.16 32.50 6.90
N GLN A 166 -8.93 33.75 7.28
CA GLN A 166 -7.70 34.18 7.95
C GLN A 166 -7.59 33.60 9.36
N LEU A 167 -8.69 33.55 10.12
CA LEU A 167 -8.71 32.87 11.43
C LEU A 167 -8.39 31.37 11.31
N TRP A 168 -8.91 30.70 10.27
CA TRP A 168 -8.57 29.31 9.98
C TRP A 168 -7.09 29.16 9.62
N GLN A 169 -6.54 30.05 8.80
CA GLN A 169 -5.10 30.06 8.48
C GLN A 169 -4.26 30.27 9.73
N CYS A 170 -4.61 31.23 10.58
CA CYS A 170 -3.95 31.44 11.87
C CYS A 170 -4.03 30.20 12.76
N PHE A 171 -5.17 29.53 12.83
CA PHE A 171 -5.32 28.28 13.60
C PHE A 171 -4.39 27.17 13.10
N VAL A 172 -4.39 26.92 11.79
CA VAL A 172 -3.56 25.88 11.16
C VAL A 172 -2.07 26.20 11.28
N LEU A 173 -1.67 27.47 11.16
CA LEU A 173 -0.26 27.89 11.26
C LEU A 173 0.24 28.00 12.70
N ASN A 174 -0.64 28.21 13.69
CA ASN A 174 -0.23 28.27 15.10
C ASN A 174 -0.14 26.90 15.78
N ASN A 175 -0.76 25.86 15.22
CA ASN A 175 -0.86 24.55 15.85
C ASN A 175 -0.40 23.45 14.90
N ASP A 176 0.79 22.90 15.14
CA ASP A 176 1.39 21.86 14.31
C ASP A 176 0.54 20.59 14.25
N THR A 177 -0.20 20.27 15.31
CA THR A 177 -1.13 19.13 15.33
C THR A 177 -2.32 19.38 14.41
N ALA A 178 -2.88 20.58 14.43
CA ALA A 178 -3.96 20.97 13.55
C ALA A 178 -3.48 21.03 12.09
N LYS A 179 -2.24 21.48 11.86
CA LYS A 179 -1.57 21.46 10.55
C LYS A 179 -1.46 20.05 10.01
N GLU A 180 -0.92 19.10 10.79
CA GLU A 180 -0.79 17.71 10.37
C GLU A 180 -2.16 17.11 10.02
N ARG A 181 -3.17 17.30 10.89
CA ARG A 181 -4.54 16.82 10.66
C ARG A 181 -5.15 17.41 9.41
N HIS A 182 -4.98 18.71 9.19
CA HIS A 182 -5.46 19.38 7.99
C HIS A 182 -4.84 18.77 6.73
N LEU A 183 -3.52 18.51 6.75
CA LEU A 183 -2.83 17.88 5.64
C LEU A 183 -3.28 16.43 5.39
N ILE A 184 -3.52 15.64 6.45
CA ILE A 184 -4.06 14.28 6.35
C ILE A 184 -5.47 14.30 5.76
N VAL A 185 -6.34 15.24 6.17
CA VAL A 185 -7.66 15.42 5.57
C VAL A 185 -7.53 15.74 4.08
N LYS A 186 -6.64 16.65 3.69
CA LYS A 186 -6.39 16.97 2.28
C LYS A 186 -5.86 15.80 1.46
N TRP A 187 -5.03 14.94 2.06
CA TRP A 187 -4.60 13.70 1.43
C TRP A 187 -5.78 12.73 1.24
N LEU A 188 -6.62 12.53 2.28
CA LEU A 188 -7.81 11.67 2.20
C LEU A 188 -8.83 12.15 1.17
N GLU A 189 -8.99 13.48 1.01
CA GLU A 189 -9.85 14.08 -0.01
C GLU A 189 -9.41 13.67 -1.43
N ARG A 190 -8.10 13.76 -1.72
CA ARG A 190 -7.52 13.35 -3.02
C ARG A 190 -7.64 11.85 -3.25
N ALA A 191 -7.29 11.04 -2.25
CA ALA A 191 -7.42 9.58 -2.34
C ALA A 191 -8.88 9.15 -2.63
N ALA A 192 -9.87 9.87 -2.11
CA ALA A 192 -11.29 9.60 -2.41
C ALA A 192 -11.70 9.96 -3.84
N GLU A 193 -11.07 10.96 -4.44
CA GLU A 193 -11.25 11.30 -5.86
C GLU A 193 -10.70 10.18 -6.75
N ASP A 194 -9.48 9.73 -6.48
CA ASP A 194 -8.84 8.63 -7.22
C ASP A 194 -9.61 7.31 -7.10
N GLU A 195 -10.10 6.97 -5.90
CA GLU A 195 -10.97 5.81 -5.69
C GLU A 195 -12.25 5.87 -6.52
N LYS A 196 -12.86 7.05 -6.61
CA LYS A 196 -14.10 7.24 -7.37
C LYS A 196 -13.83 7.09 -8.86
N ASP A 197 -12.74 7.66 -9.37
CA ASP A 197 -12.33 7.51 -10.76
C ASP A 197 -12.12 6.04 -11.12
N ILE A 198 -11.48 5.27 -10.24
CA ILE A 198 -11.31 3.83 -10.43
C ILE A 198 -12.67 3.12 -10.42
N LYS A 199 -13.55 3.40 -9.44
CA LYS A 199 -14.89 2.79 -9.35
C LYS A 199 -15.78 3.11 -10.55
N GLN A 200 -15.65 4.31 -11.14
CA GLN A 200 -16.36 4.70 -12.36
C GLN A 200 -15.86 3.93 -13.58
N MET A 201 -14.56 3.61 -13.63
CA MET A 201 -14.01 2.77 -14.70
C MET A 201 -14.47 1.31 -14.59
N THR A 202 -14.62 0.78 -13.37
CA THR A 202 -14.90 -0.66 -13.15
C THR A 202 -16.38 -1.04 -13.21
N SER A 203 -17.32 -0.12 -12.98
CA SER A 203 -18.74 -0.47 -12.82
C SER A 203 -19.63 0.08 -13.93
N GLN A 204 -20.16 -0.82 -14.78
CA GLN A 204 -21.26 -0.51 -15.73
C GLN A 204 -22.56 -0.07 -15.00
N ASP A 205 -22.72 -0.42 -13.72
CA ASP A 205 -23.91 -0.10 -12.94
C ASP A 205 -23.98 1.36 -12.44
N GLN A 206 -22.87 2.10 -12.45
CA GLN A 206 -22.93 3.55 -12.21
C GLN A 206 -23.58 4.30 -13.37
N ASP A 207 -23.50 3.82 -14.61
CA ASP A 207 -24.23 4.42 -15.73
C ASP A 207 -25.74 4.39 -15.48
N LYS A 208 -26.28 3.34 -14.84
CA LYS A 208 -27.71 3.31 -14.45
C LYS A 208 -28.04 4.28 -13.32
N LYS A 209 -27.18 4.38 -12.30
CA LYS A 209 -27.37 5.33 -11.18
C LYS A 209 -27.23 6.78 -11.64
N GLN A 210 -26.29 7.06 -12.52
CA GLN A 210 -26.03 8.38 -13.08
C GLN A 210 -27.11 8.78 -14.11
N LYS A 211 -27.64 7.83 -14.88
CA LYS A 211 -28.81 8.04 -15.76
C LYS A 211 -30.10 8.29 -14.97
N SER A 212 -30.27 7.61 -13.82
CA SER A 212 -31.35 7.89 -12.86
C SER A 212 -31.20 9.29 -12.23
N MET A 213 -29.97 9.64 -11.80
CA MET A 213 -29.65 10.94 -11.20
C MET A 213 -29.71 12.11 -12.20
N ALA A 214 -29.38 11.88 -13.47
CA ALA A 214 -29.51 12.86 -14.55
C ALA A 214 -30.96 13.11 -14.97
N SER A 215 -31.87 12.17 -14.72
CA SER A 215 -33.30 12.33 -14.98
C SER A 215 -34.03 13.13 -13.90
N TRP A 216 -33.39 13.38 -12.74
CA TRP A 216 -34.01 14.09 -11.61
C TRP A 216 -33.60 15.55 -11.56
N THR A 217 -34.37 16.40 -12.24
CA THR A 217 -34.10 17.84 -12.38
C THR A 217 -35.13 18.73 -11.69
N ASN A 218 -36.23 18.16 -11.17
CA ASN A 218 -37.42 18.93 -10.77
C ASN A 218 -37.99 18.61 -9.36
N GLY A 219 -37.15 18.19 -8.42
CA GLY A 219 -37.57 17.94 -7.02
C GLY A 219 -38.65 16.86 -6.88
N TRP A 220 -39.54 17.01 -5.88
CA TRP A 220 -40.51 15.96 -5.51
C TRP A 220 -41.74 15.91 -6.44
N MET A 221 -41.52 15.53 -7.70
CA MET A 221 -42.54 15.55 -8.76
C MET A 221 -43.63 14.49 -8.55
N GLU A 222 -43.26 13.26 -8.19
CA GLU A 222 -44.21 12.17 -7.98
C GLU A 222 -45.10 12.46 -6.77
N THR A 223 -44.49 12.93 -5.68
CA THR A 223 -45.17 13.37 -4.47
C THR A 223 -46.14 14.51 -4.78
N ARG A 224 -45.70 15.52 -5.55
CA ARG A 224 -46.54 16.64 -5.98
C ARG A 224 -47.72 16.18 -6.82
N GLU A 225 -47.50 15.30 -7.79
CA GLU A 225 -48.55 14.80 -8.69
C GLU A 225 -49.60 14.01 -7.93
N ARG A 226 -49.17 13.19 -6.97
CA ARG A 226 -50.10 12.42 -6.14
C ARG A 226 -50.91 13.29 -5.19
N ILE A 227 -50.29 14.28 -4.55
CA ILE A 227 -51.01 15.27 -3.73
C ILE A 227 -52.02 16.03 -4.59
N LYS A 228 -51.62 16.49 -5.79
CA LYS A 228 -52.53 17.19 -6.73
C LYS A 228 -53.67 16.28 -7.21
N GLY A 229 -53.37 15.01 -7.51
CA GLY A 229 -54.37 14.01 -7.87
C GLY A 229 -55.40 13.83 -6.76
N ALA A 230 -54.96 13.62 -5.53
CA ALA A 230 -55.84 13.49 -4.37
C ALA A 230 -56.68 14.75 -4.11
N LYS A 231 -56.12 15.96 -4.32
CA LYS A 231 -56.87 17.23 -4.25
C LYS A 231 -57.95 17.31 -5.34
N ARG A 232 -57.66 16.92 -6.58
CA ARG A 232 -58.66 16.92 -7.68
C ARG A 232 -59.81 15.96 -7.45
N MET A 233 -59.54 14.82 -6.79
CA MET A 233 -60.57 13.83 -6.46
C MET A 233 -61.45 14.24 -5.27
N ARG A 234 -61.07 15.28 -4.51
CA ARG A 234 -61.86 15.84 -3.41
C ARG A 234 -62.54 17.14 -3.83
N MET A 235 -63.81 17.03 -4.25
CA MET A 235 -64.67 18.20 -4.45
C MET A 235 -65.31 18.60 -3.10
N GLY A 236 -64.69 19.53 -2.37
CA GLY A 236 -65.41 20.39 -1.42
C GLY A 236 -65.56 19.96 0.05
N ASP A 237 -64.94 18.89 0.53
CA ASP A 237 -64.94 18.56 1.96
C ASP A 237 -63.71 19.15 2.67
N GLY A 238 -63.92 19.96 3.71
CA GLY A 238 -62.90 20.67 4.48
C GLY A 238 -62.07 19.81 5.43
N SER A 239 -62.16 18.47 5.31
CA SER A 239 -61.39 17.52 6.10
C SER A 239 -59.90 17.50 5.69
N PRO A 240 -58.96 17.26 6.64
CA PRO A 240 -57.53 17.26 6.34
C PRO A 240 -57.18 16.21 5.27
N LEU A 241 -56.41 16.64 4.26
CA LEU A 241 -55.99 15.81 3.14
C LEU A 241 -54.94 14.79 3.59
N ASN A 242 -55.39 13.57 3.88
CA ASN A 242 -54.52 12.43 4.18
C ASN A 242 -54.31 11.59 2.91
N VAL A 243 -53.23 11.89 2.18
CA VAL A 243 -52.79 11.09 1.02
C VAL A 243 -51.81 10.03 1.52
N ARG A 244 -52.01 8.77 1.13
CA ARG A 244 -51.09 7.68 1.45
C ARG A 244 -50.10 7.46 0.31
N GLN A 245 -48.91 6.99 0.67
CA GLN A 245 -47.91 6.54 -0.30
C GLN A 245 -48.48 5.42 -1.17
N SER A 246 -47.96 5.26 -2.39
CA SER A 246 -48.40 4.21 -3.32
C SER A 246 -48.22 2.79 -2.77
N ASP A 247 -47.09 2.55 -2.10
CA ASP A 247 -46.63 1.21 -1.70
C ASP A 247 -46.65 1.00 -0.16
N SER A 248 -47.02 2.01 0.62
CA SER A 248 -46.95 2.00 2.09
C SER A 248 -48.19 2.64 2.72
N PRO A 249 -48.61 2.21 3.93
CA PRO A 249 -49.63 2.92 4.70
C PRO A 249 -49.21 4.33 5.14
N ASP A 250 -47.95 4.71 4.94
CA ASP A 250 -47.41 6.01 5.36
C ASP A 250 -48.13 7.18 4.70
N LEU A 251 -48.33 8.25 5.48
CA LEU A 251 -48.93 9.48 5.00
C LEU A 251 -47.89 10.31 4.25
N LEU A 252 -48.27 10.83 3.09
CA LEU A 252 -47.44 11.75 2.32
C LEU A 252 -47.47 13.15 2.90
N VAL A 253 -46.35 13.85 2.73
CA VAL A 253 -46.24 15.28 3.04
C VAL A 253 -47.34 16.08 2.36
N THR A 254 -47.75 17.16 3.01
CA THR A 254 -48.81 18.07 2.50
C THR A 254 -48.23 19.32 1.87
N ASN A 255 -47.01 19.69 2.28
CA ASN A 255 -46.25 20.82 1.76
C ASN A 255 -44.99 20.29 1.04
N LEU A 256 -44.43 21.08 0.12
CA LEU A 256 -43.30 20.70 -0.73
C LEU A 256 -42.06 21.56 -0.46
N ASP A 257 -41.93 22.07 0.76
CA ASP A 257 -40.73 22.72 1.26
C ASP A 257 -39.74 21.69 1.84
N PRO A 258 -38.43 21.98 1.85
CA PRO A 258 -37.38 21.03 2.23
C PRO A 258 -37.54 20.38 3.61
N ASP A 259 -38.06 21.13 4.58
CA ASP A 259 -38.30 20.65 5.94
C ASP A 259 -39.69 20.02 6.10
N ALA A 260 -40.50 19.86 5.05
CA ALA A 260 -41.82 19.24 5.16
C ALA A 260 -41.78 17.78 5.68
N PRO A 261 -40.89 16.90 5.21
CA PRO A 261 -40.81 15.53 5.71
C PRO A 261 -40.52 15.50 7.21
N SER A 262 -39.58 16.33 7.67
CA SER A 262 -39.16 16.39 9.06
C SER A 262 -40.16 17.07 9.97
N ARG A 263 -40.69 18.23 9.56
CA ARG A 263 -41.68 19.01 10.31
C ARG A 263 -43.02 18.29 10.43
N GLN A 264 -43.45 17.59 9.39
CA GLN A 264 -44.73 16.88 9.39
C GLN A 264 -44.62 15.43 9.88
N ASN A 265 -43.40 14.90 9.96
CA ASN A 265 -43.12 13.48 10.19
C ASN A 265 -43.91 12.59 9.21
N LYS A 266 -43.78 12.90 7.91
CA LYS A 266 -44.51 12.27 6.80
C LYS A 266 -43.55 11.89 5.67
N ALA A 267 -43.94 10.89 4.89
CA ALA A 267 -43.11 10.33 3.84
C ALA A 267 -43.20 11.13 2.52
N LEU A 268 -42.17 10.96 1.68
CA LEU A 268 -42.23 11.29 0.26
C LEU A 268 -42.71 10.06 -0.54
N GLU A 269 -43.10 10.26 -1.79
CA GLU A 269 -43.28 9.13 -2.69
C GLU A 269 -41.97 8.38 -2.92
N ARG A 270 -42.08 7.09 -3.27
CA ARG A 270 -40.92 6.18 -3.27
C ARG A 270 -39.83 6.62 -4.26
N GLY A 271 -40.21 7.05 -5.48
CA GLY A 271 -39.24 7.50 -6.48
C GLY A 271 -38.54 8.79 -6.05
N ASP A 272 -39.28 9.73 -5.47
CA ASP A 272 -38.73 10.97 -4.91
C ASP A 272 -37.81 10.69 -3.72
N ALA A 273 -38.17 9.78 -2.80
CA ALA A 273 -37.34 9.41 -1.65
C ALA A 273 -36.00 8.79 -2.05
N VAL A 274 -36.00 7.92 -3.08
CA VAL A 274 -34.77 7.32 -3.63
C VAL A 274 -33.88 8.39 -4.26
N SER A 275 -34.49 9.33 -4.99
CA SER A 275 -33.76 10.43 -5.65
C SER A 275 -33.18 11.42 -4.62
N GLU A 276 -33.95 11.72 -3.58
CA GLU A 276 -33.54 12.56 -2.45
C GLU A 276 -32.29 11.98 -1.77
N ARG A 277 -32.33 10.68 -1.44
CA ARG A 277 -31.20 9.94 -0.89
C ARG A 277 -29.99 9.94 -1.82
N ALA A 278 -30.20 9.71 -3.12
CA ALA A 278 -29.11 9.71 -4.09
C ALA A 278 -28.43 11.09 -4.20
N MET A 279 -29.19 12.17 -4.04
CA MET A 279 -28.62 13.52 -4.04
C MET A 279 -27.81 13.81 -2.78
N TRP A 280 -28.27 13.40 -1.60
CA TRP A 280 -27.50 13.53 -0.37
C TRP A 280 -26.23 12.68 -0.39
N MET A 281 -26.27 11.49 -0.98
CA MET A 281 -25.06 10.71 -1.28
C MET A 281 -24.09 11.50 -2.17
N GLY A 282 -24.57 12.13 -3.24
CA GLY A 282 -23.74 12.97 -4.11
C GLY A 282 -23.10 14.14 -3.38
N CYS A 283 -23.86 14.86 -2.55
CA CYS A 283 -23.33 15.94 -1.71
C CYS A 283 -22.26 15.41 -0.74
N PHE A 284 -22.52 14.29 -0.07
CA PHE A 284 -21.55 13.66 0.83
C PHE A 284 -20.26 13.30 0.09
N ASP A 285 -20.37 12.66 -1.07
CA ASP A 285 -19.22 12.26 -1.89
C ASP A 285 -18.40 13.48 -2.33
N MET A 286 -19.04 14.58 -2.77
CA MET A 286 -18.34 15.80 -3.16
C MET A 286 -17.62 16.47 -1.98
N LEU A 287 -18.25 16.49 -0.79
CA LEU A 287 -17.60 16.97 0.43
C LEU A 287 -16.42 16.08 0.85
N ARG A 288 -16.60 14.77 0.77
CA ARG A 288 -15.58 13.76 1.07
C ARG A 288 -14.37 13.85 0.13
N GLN A 289 -14.57 14.29 -1.10
CA GLN A 289 -13.53 14.55 -2.12
C GLN A 289 -12.90 15.94 -1.98
N GLY A 290 -13.39 16.80 -1.08
CA GLY A 290 -12.89 18.18 -0.97
C GLY A 290 -13.16 19.02 -2.22
N LYS A 291 -14.22 18.70 -2.99
CA LYS A 291 -14.58 19.46 -4.19
C LYS A 291 -14.78 20.94 -3.85
N PRO A 292 -14.34 21.86 -4.72
CA PRO A 292 -14.48 23.28 -4.45
C PRO A 292 -15.97 23.63 -4.31
N TRP A 293 -16.27 24.53 -3.38
CA TRP A 293 -17.66 24.90 -3.06
C TRP A 293 -18.47 25.39 -4.26
N ALA A 294 -17.82 26.08 -5.19
CA ALA A 294 -18.44 26.52 -6.44
C ALA A 294 -18.97 25.35 -7.28
N GLU A 295 -18.27 24.23 -7.32
CA GLU A 295 -18.69 23.02 -8.05
C GLU A 295 -19.88 22.36 -7.36
N ILE A 296 -19.88 22.28 -6.01
CA ILE A 296 -21.01 21.76 -5.22
C ILE A 296 -22.26 22.60 -5.44
N CYS A 297 -22.12 23.93 -5.43
CA CYS A 297 -23.20 24.87 -5.74
C CYS A 297 -23.77 24.65 -7.14
N ALA A 298 -22.90 24.64 -8.15
CA ALA A 298 -23.30 24.45 -9.54
C ALA A 298 -24.05 23.12 -9.69
N TRP A 299 -23.52 22.03 -9.12
CA TRP A 299 -24.13 20.70 -9.16
C TRP A 299 -25.53 20.66 -8.54
N CYS A 300 -25.74 21.37 -7.42
CA CYS A 300 -27.06 21.48 -6.78
C CYS A 300 -28.02 22.38 -7.59
N LEU A 301 -27.54 23.48 -8.17
CA LEU A 301 -28.33 24.41 -8.96
C LEU A 301 -28.81 23.80 -10.28
N GLU A 302 -27.95 23.06 -10.97
CA GLU A 302 -28.29 22.31 -12.20
C GLU A 302 -29.47 21.34 -11.99
N ARG A 303 -29.65 20.86 -10.75
CA ARG A 303 -30.72 19.92 -10.37
C ARG A 303 -31.93 20.61 -9.73
N ASN A 304 -31.98 21.95 -9.76
CA ASN A 304 -33.01 22.79 -9.16
C ASN A 304 -33.16 22.56 -7.63
N GLN A 305 -32.04 22.32 -6.95
CA GLN A 305 -31.95 22.01 -5.53
C GLN A 305 -30.94 22.92 -4.83
N GLY A 306 -30.85 24.18 -5.30
CA GLY A 306 -29.92 25.18 -4.77
C GLY A 306 -30.06 25.46 -3.28
N TRP A 307 -31.22 25.17 -2.68
CA TRP A 307 -31.41 25.26 -1.23
C TRP A 307 -30.49 24.33 -0.44
N LYS A 308 -30.10 23.15 -0.99
CA LYS A 308 -29.15 22.26 -0.33
C LYS A 308 -27.76 22.87 -0.25
N ALA A 309 -27.34 23.55 -1.31
CA ALA A 309 -26.11 24.32 -1.31
C ALA A 309 -26.18 25.46 -0.26
N LEU A 310 -27.31 26.17 -0.18
CA LEU A 310 -27.51 27.21 0.83
C LEU A 310 -27.52 26.64 2.26
N SER A 311 -28.16 25.50 2.50
CA SER A 311 -28.22 24.87 3.83
C SER A 311 -26.89 24.28 4.28
N MET A 312 -26.00 23.94 3.35
CA MET A 312 -24.60 23.59 3.62
C MET A 312 -23.70 24.80 3.87
N GLY A 313 -24.26 26.03 3.92
CA GLY A 313 -23.55 27.25 4.31
C GLY A 313 -22.93 28.04 3.15
N ILE A 314 -23.22 27.68 1.90
CA ILE A 314 -22.47 28.14 0.72
C ILE A 314 -22.92 29.52 0.19
N ALA A 315 -23.34 30.42 1.08
CA ALA A 315 -23.93 31.70 0.67
C ALA A 315 -22.91 32.76 0.23
N ASN A 316 -21.58 32.59 0.44
CA ASN A 316 -20.65 33.69 0.15
C ASN A 316 -19.18 33.34 -0.21
N GLY A 317 -18.91 32.20 -0.84
CA GLY A 317 -17.61 31.97 -1.51
C GLY A 317 -16.42 31.71 -0.58
N GLY A 318 -16.66 31.29 0.66
CA GLY A 318 -15.61 30.83 1.57
C GLY A 318 -14.88 29.59 1.06
N ALA A 319 -13.57 29.50 1.29
CA ALA A 319 -12.76 28.35 0.86
C ALA A 319 -12.90 27.12 1.77
N THR A 320 -13.48 27.25 2.97
CA THR A 320 -13.51 26.18 3.99
C THR A 320 -14.91 26.00 4.59
N ALA A 321 -15.24 24.79 5.07
CA ALA A 321 -16.49 24.50 5.78
C ALA A 321 -16.68 25.32 7.08
N ALA A 322 -15.60 25.93 7.56
CA ALA A 322 -15.60 26.85 8.70
C ALA A 322 -16.20 28.22 8.37
N ASP A 323 -16.30 28.56 7.08
CA ASP A 323 -16.77 29.85 6.62
C ASP A 323 -18.28 29.84 6.41
N THR A 324 -18.99 30.51 7.31
CA THR A 324 -20.32 31.03 7.03
C THR A 324 -20.35 32.44 7.61
N THR A 325 -20.88 33.40 6.85
CA THR A 325 -20.64 34.85 7.01
C THR A 325 -21.35 35.52 8.18
N GLY A 326 -20.62 36.38 8.90
CA GLY A 326 -21.14 37.15 10.04
C GLY A 326 -20.36 36.96 11.35
N PRO A 327 -20.75 37.67 12.43
CA PRO A 327 -19.93 37.82 13.65
C PRO A 327 -19.89 36.58 14.58
N ALA A 328 -20.71 35.54 14.32
CA ALA A 328 -20.70 34.22 14.99
C ALA A 328 -21.34 33.10 14.15
N SER A 329 -21.54 33.37 12.86
CA SER A 329 -22.22 32.50 11.90
C SER A 329 -21.51 31.16 11.76
N GLY A 330 -20.18 31.10 11.73
CA GLY A 330 -19.45 29.83 11.67
C GLY A 330 -19.82 28.85 12.79
N LEU A 331 -19.76 29.30 14.05
CA LEU A 331 -20.09 28.46 15.20
C LEU A 331 -21.60 28.17 15.29
N LEU A 332 -22.45 29.18 15.13
CA LEU A 332 -23.90 29.00 15.14
C LEU A 332 -24.35 28.02 14.06
N PHE A 333 -23.83 28.17 12.83
CA PHE A 333 -24.09 27.30 11.70
C PHE A 333 -23.70 25.85 11.98
N ARG A 334 -22.49 25.60 12.50
CA ARG A 334 -22.07 24.24 12.89
C ARG A 334 -22.99 23.63 13.94
N ARG A 335 -23.46 24.42 14.92
CA ARG A 335 -24.43 23.95 15.94
C ARG A 335 -25.81 23.71 15.34
N MET A 336 -26.26 24.50 14.38
CA MET A 336 -27.49 24.24 13.63
C MET A 336 -27.38 22.95 12.81
N CYS A 337 -26.24 22.74 12.13
CA CYS A 337 -25.95 21.48 11.43
C CYS A 337 -25.95 20.30 12.39
N LEU A 338 -25.39 20.44 13.60
CA LEU A 338 -25.43 19.39 14.63
C LEU A 338 -26.88 19.03 15.00
N VAL A 339 -27.72 20.04 15.22
CA VAL A 339 -29.15 19.84 15.52
C VAL A 339 -29.84 19.12 14.36
N ALA A 340 -29.60 19.56 13.12
CA ALA A 340 -30.16 18.94 11.93
C ALA A 340 -29.74 17.46 11.81
N ALA A 341 -28.44 17.18 11.96
CA ALA A 341 -27.88 15.84 11.90
C ALA A 341 -28.52 14.87 12.93
N ARG A 342 -28.80 15.37 14.15
CA ARG A 342 -29.35 14.58 15.27
C ARG A 342 -30.88 14.57 15.34
N SER A 343 -31.58 15.40 14.56
CA SER A 343 -33.03 15.55 14.62
C SER A 343 -33.84 14.31 14.20
N GLY A 344 -33.17 13.25 13.71
CA GLY A 344 -33.77 11.92 13.51
C GLY A 344 -34.86 11.84 12.43
N SER A 345 -35.00 12.90 11.63
CA SER A 345 -36.09 13.08 10.67
C SER A 345 -35.65 13.00 9.20
N ALA A 346 -34.36 12.74 9.00
CA ALA A 346 -33.65 12.80 7.74
C ALA A 346 -33.09 11.43 7.36
N ASP A 347 -32.92 11.19 6.06
CA ASP A 347 -32.18 10.03 5.55
C ASP A 347 -30.76 10.02 6.16
N ALA A 348 -30.19 8.83 6.36
CA ALA A 348 -28.88 8.69 7.01
C ALA A 348 -27.77 9.51 6.31
N TRP A 349 -27.86 9.72 4.99
CA TRP A 349 -26.90 10.52 4.24
C TRP A 349 -27.07 12.02 4.46
N GLU A 350 -28.30 12.52 4.58
CA GLU A 350 -28.56 13.91 4.95
C GLU A 350 -28.02 14.20 6.36
N SER A 351 -28.32 13.32 7.32
CA SER A 351 -27.75 13.41 8.66
C SER A 351 -26.22 13.40 8.65
N ALA A 352 -25.60 12.59 7.79
CA ALA A 352 -24.16 12.53 7.67
C ALA A 352 -23.55 13.77 7.02
N VAL A 353 -24.20 14.39 6.03
CA VAL A 353 -23.74 15.66 5.43
C VAL A 353 -23.71 16.77 6.47
N TYR A 354 -24.82 16.95 7.21
CA TYR A 354 -24.84 17.92 8.31
C TYR A 354 -23.89 17.53 9.44
N GLY A 355 -23.72 16.24 9.71
CA GLY A 355 -22.74 15.72 10.66
C GLY A 355 -21.30 16.08 10.28
N LEU A 356 -20.96 15.99 8.99
CA LEU A 356 -19.63 16.33 8.50
C LEU A 356 -19.33 17.83 8.65
N LEU A 357 -20.31 18.69 8.34
CA LEU A 357 -20.21 20.13 8.50
C LEU A 357 -20.14 20.55 9.98
N ALA A 358 -20.86 19.85 10.85
CA ALA A 358 -20.85 20.08 12.29
C ALA A 358 -19.59 19.53 12.98
N GLY A 359 -18.98 18.49 12.44
CA GLY A 359 -17.94 17.70 13.12
C GLY A 359 -18.51 16.62 14.06
N ASP A 360 -19.75 16.15 13.82
CA ASP A 360 -20.39 15.08 14.59
C ASP A 360 -20.02 13.70 14.02
N LEU A 361 -19.14 13.01 14.72
CA LEU A 361 -18.61 11.74 14.25
C LEU A 361 -19.66 10.61 14.20
N ASP A 362 -20.58 10.58 15.17
CA ASP A 362 -21.51 9.45 15.34
C ASP A 362 -22.57 9.39 14.25
N THR A 363 -22.99 10.54 13.71
CA THR A 363 -23.88 10.57 12.54
C THR A 363 -23.16 10.15 11.26
N VAL A 364 -21.93 10.62 11.05
CA VAL A 364 -21.12 10.31 9.85
C VAL A 364 -20.74 8.83 9.80
N LYS A 365 -20.36 8.22 10.94
CA LYS A 365 -20.00 6.79 11.03
C LYS A 365 -21.06 5.82 10.50
N LYS A 366 -22.33 6.22 10.48
CA LYS A 366 -23.45 5.41 9.98
C LYS A 366 -23.40 5.19 8.47
N VAL A 367 -22.73 6.08 7.73
CA VAL A 367 -22.62 6.00 6.26
C VAL A 367 -21.20 5.67 5.78
N CYS A 368 -20.19 5.74 6.64
CA CYS A 368 -18.82 5.31 6.35
C CYS A 368 -18.78 3.84 5.90
N ARG A 369 -18.03 3.54 4.84
CA ARG A 369 -17.93 2.18 4.28
C ARG A 369 -16.51 1.65 4.19
N THR A 370 -15.55 2.55 3.93
CA THR A 370 -14.14 2.20 3.76
C THR A 370 -13.32 2.62 4.98
N TRP A 371 -12.13 2.05 5.14
CA TRP A 371 -11.17 2.52 6.14
C TRP A 371 -10.88 4.01 5.97
N ASN A 372 -10.70 4.47 4.73
CA ASN A 372 -10.47 5.88 4.40
C ASN A 372 -11.61 6.80 4.88
N ASP A 373 -12.88 6.37 4.78
CA ASP A 373 -14.03 7.15 5.27
C ASP A 373 -14.04 7.33 6.78
N TYR A 374 -13.70 6.28 7.53
CA TYR A 374 -13.67 6.35 8.99
C TYR A 374 -12.53 7.26 9.48
N VAL A 375 -11.35 7.17 8.86
CA VAL A 375 -10.21 8.04 9.18
C VAL A 375 -10.56 9.49 8.85
N PHE A 376 -11.14 9.75 7.67
CA PHE A 376 -11.57 11.10 7.28
C PHE A 376 -12.58 11.69 8.26
N ALA A 377 -13.63 10.93 8.60
CA ALA A 377 -14.66 11.39 9.52
C ALA A 377 -14.08 11.73 10.90
N GLN A 378 -13.16 10.91 11.43
CA GLN A 378 -12.49 11.16 12.70
C GLN A 378 -11.62 12.40 12.64
N TYR A 379 -10.74 12.52 11.64
CA TYR A 379 -9.82 13.66 11.52
C TYR A 379 -10.55 14.98 11.26
N ASN A 380 -11.61 14.97 10.44
CA ASN A 380 -12.46 16.14 10.23
C ASN A 380 -13.16 16.57 11.54
N SER A 381 -13.73 15.62 12.29
CA SER A 381 -14.36 15.89 13.60
C SER A 381 -13.35 16.49 14.60
N LEU A 382 -12.15 15.92 14.70
CA LEU A 382 -11.08 16.41 15.57
C LEU A 382 -10.62 17.83 15.20
N LEU A 383 -10.46 18.10 13.90
CA LEU A 383 -10.02 19.40 13.40
C LEU A 383 -11.08 20.49 13.67
N LEU A 384 -12.35 20.19 13.43
CA LEU A 384 -13.45 21.11 13.73
C LEU A 384 -13.63 21.34 15.23
N ALA A 385 -13.44 20.31 16.07
CA ALA A 385 -13.48 20.44 17.52
C ALA A 385 -12.35 21.34 18.04
N GLN A 386 -11.12 21.17 17.54
CA GLN A 386 -9.99 22.04 17.89
C GLN A 386 -10.20 23.48 17.43
N PHE A 387 -10.74 23.67 16.23
CA PHE A 387 -11.06 25.00 15.73
C PHE A 387 -12.14 25.68 16.60
N ASP A 388 -13.18 24.94 17.00
CA ASP A 388 -14.20 25.41 17.94
C ASP A 388 -13.63 25.82 19.31
N GLN A 389 -12.53 25.21 19.76
CA GLN A 389 -11.81 25.58 20.98
C GLN A 389 -10.91 26.81 20.79
N PHE A 390 -10.42 27.05 19.57
CA PHE A 390 -9.55 28.18 19.23
C PHE A 390 -10.31 29.51 19.09
N ILE A 391 -11.51 29.48 18.49
CA ILE A 391 -12.28 30.68 18.16
C ILE A 391 -12.91 31.47 19.34
N PRO A 392 -13.27 30.92 20.52
CA PRO A 392 -14.10 31.62 21.52
C PRO A 392 -13.56 32.98 21.99
N GLY A 393 -12.23 33.18 21.99
CA GLY A 393 -11.61 34.47 22.31
C GLY A 393 -11.85 35.57 21.27
N PHE A 394 -12.34 35.21 20.09
CA PHE A 394 -12.44 36.07 18.91
C PHE A 394 -13.89 36.18 18.38
N GLN A 395 -14.88 35.64 19.10
CA GLN A 395 -16.28 35.75 18.66
C GLN A 395 -16.94 37.05 19.13
N SER A 396 -17.64 37.69 18.21
CA SER A 396 -18.42 38.89 18.45
C SER A 396 -19.81 38.61 19.04
N LEU A 397 -20.39 37.43 18.79
CA LEU A 397 -21.68 37.03 19.36
C LEU A 397 -21.51 35.79 20.23
N GLN A 398 -21.82 35.96 21.52
CA GLN A 398 -21.79 34.90 22.52
C GLN A 398 -23.08 34.10 22.43
N LEU A 399 -22.97 32.82 22.04
CA LEU A 399 -24.12 31.92 22.09
C LEU A 399 -24.47 31.61 23.56
N PRO A 400 -25.77 31.45 23.90
CA PRO A 400 -26.15 31.07 25.25
C PRO A 400 -25.45 29.78 25.69
N MET A 401 -24.82 29.79 26.87
CA MET A 401 -24.07 28.63 27.37
C MET A 401 -24.93 27.37 27.46
N ASP A 402 -26.23 27.50 27.73
CA ASP A 402 -27.18 26.39 27.73
C ASP A 402 -27.34 25.76 26.33
N PHE A 403 -27.37 26.59 25.29
CA PHE A 403 -27.41 26.13 23.91
C PHE A 403 -26.12 25.40 23.54
N ILE A 404 -24.97 25.96 23.91
CA ILE A 404 -23.65 25.33 23.69
C ILE A 404 -23.55 23.98 24.42
N ARG A 405 -23.99 23.92 25.68
CA ARG A 405 -23.98 22.69 26.50
C ARG A 405 -24.91 21.62 25.93
N LYS A 406 -26.13 22.00 25.57
CA LYS A 406 -27.15 21.08 25.03
C LYS A 406 -26.74 20.52 23.67
N HIS A 407 -26.07 21.33 22.87
CA HIS A 407 -25.62 20.97 21.54
C HIS A 407 -24.10 20.91 21.48
N ARG A 408 -23.47 20.27 22.48
CA ARG A 408 -22.03 20.05 22.49
C ARG A 408 -21.65 19.15 21.30
N LEU A 409 -20.75 19.62 20.45
CA LEU A 409 -20.04 18.76 19.52
C LEU A 409 -19.35 17.67 20.34
N THR A 410 -19.38 16.43 19.88
CA THR A 410 -18.65 15.36 20.53
C THR A 410 -17.17 15.74 20.56
N ASP A 411 -16.66 16.06 21.74
CA ASP A 411 -15.22 16.03 21.97
C ASP A 411 -14.80 14.57 21.77
N GLY A 412 -14.19 14.27 20.63
CA GLY A 412 -13.45 13.01 20.45
C GLY A 412 -12.20 12.93 21.34
N VAL A 413 -12.00 13.91 22.23
CA VAL A 413 -10.86 14.12 23.11
C VAL A 413 -11.41 14.71 24.41
N SER A 414 -11.50 13.90 25.46
CA SER A 414 -11.49 14.44 26.83
C SER A 414 -10.29 15.38 26.93
N THR A 415 -10.52 16.62 27.34
CA THR A 415 -9.50 17.65 27.49
C THR A 415 -8.42 17.24 28.52
N GLN A 416 -7.27 16.70 28.09
CA GLN A 416 -6.03 16.73 28.89
C GLN A 416 -4.73 16.41 28.09
N GLY A 417 -4.04 17.46 27.62
CA GLY A 417 -2.58 17.44 27.34
C GLY A 417 -2.10 16.88 25.99
N ASP A 418 -1.01 17.45 25.49
CA ASP A 418 -0.44 17.20 24.15
C ASP A 418 -0.03 15.73 23.89
N ASN A 419 0.15 14.92 24.94
CA ASN A 419 0.47 13.49 24.86
C ASN A 419 -0.73 12.58 24.46
N GLU A 420 -1.98 13.04 24.57
CA GLU A 420 -3.16 12.22 24.20
C GLU A 420 -3.39 12.14 22.68
N THR A 421 -2.77 13.02 21.89
CA THR A 421 -2.98 13.08 20.43
C THR A 421 -2.49 11.84 19.70
N SER A 422 -1.29 11.36 20.09
CA SER A 422 -0.70 10.13 19.56
C SER A 422 -1.50 8.92 20.02
N THR A 423 -2.02 8.94 21.26
CA THR A 423 -2.90 7.90 21.80
C THR A 423 -4.22 7.83 21.04
N SER A 424 -4.85 8.96 20.74
CA SER A 424 -6.12 9.03 19.97
C SER A 424 -5.99 8.47 18.55
N SER A 425 -4.87 8.74 17.88
CA SER A 425 -4.61 8.25 16.52
C SER A 425 -4.27 6.75 16.52
N ARG A 426 -3.48 6.29 17.49
CA ARG A 426 -3.19 4.86 17.70
C ARG A 426 -4.44 4.06 18.05
N ASP A 427 -5.27 4.58 18.94
CA ASP A 427 -6.54 3.98 19.35
C ASP A 427 -7.54 3.93 18.20
N LEU A 428 -7.55 4.95 17.33
CA LEU A 428 -8.35 4.92 16.11
C LEU A 428 -7.94 3.75 15.22
N ILE A 429 -6.66 3.65 14.86
CA ILE A 429 -6.18 2.60 13.96
C ILE A 429 -6.43 1.21 14.55
N THR A 430 -6.18 1.04 15.85
CA THR A 430 -6.41 -0.23 16.57
C THR A 430 -7.90 -0.62 16.55
N ARG A 431 -8.81 0.34 16.78
CA ARG A 431 -10.26 0.11 16.68
C ARG A 431 -10.68 -0.27 15.27
N LEU A 432 -10.12 0.37 14.24
CA LEU A 432 -10.45 0.05 12.84
C LEU A 432 -9.95 -1.34 12.45
N GLN A 433 -8.80 -1.78 12.95
CA GLN A 433 -8.31 -3.15 12.76
C GLN A 433 -9.24 -4.19 13.41
N ALA A 434 -9.85 -3.88 14.56
CA ALA A 434 -10.81 -4.75 15.25
C ALA A 434 -12.24 -4.70 14.67
N GLN A 435 -12.58 -3.66 13.89
CA GLN A 435 -13.94 -3.42 13.42
C GLN A 435 -14.30 -4.34 12.24
N GLN A 436 -15.30 -5.20 12.42
CA GLN A 436 -15.66 -6.26 11.44
C GLN A 436 -15.91 -5.74 10.01
N SER A 437 -16.47 -4.53 9.84
CA SER A 437 -16.80 -4.00 8.51
C SER A 437 -15.57 -3.62 7.67
N VAL A 438 -14.48 -3.19 8.31
CA VAL A 438 -13.27 -2.68 7.63
C VAL A 438 -12.00 -3.42 7.99
N SER A 439 -12.06 -4.39 8.92
CA SER A 439 -10.89 -5.13 9.42
C SER A 439 -10.07 -5.77 8.28
N LYS A 440 -10.72 -6.36 7.28
CA LYS A 440 -10.02 -6.93 6.11
C LYS A 440 -9.22 -5.89 5.32
N GLU A 441 -9.78 -4.69 5.16
CA GLU A 441 -9.12 -3.57 4.48
C GLU A 441 -7.99 -3.01 5.36
N ALA A 442 -8.27 -2.80 6.65
CA ALA A 442 -7.33 -2.26 7.64
C ALA A 442 -6.09 -3.14 7.86
N LEU A 443 -6.21 -4.46 7.65
CA LEU A 443 -5.14 -5.45 7.76
C LEU A 443 -4.42 -5.73 6.43
N SER A 444 -4.77 -5.02 5.35
CA SER A 444 -4.01 -5.07 4.09
C SER A 444 -2.65 -4.38 4.24
N ALA A 445 -1.64 -4.82 3.47
CA ALA A 445 -0.26 -4.35 3.60
C ALA A 445 -0.14 -2.81 3.50
N PHE A 446 -0.72 -2.20 2.46
CA PHE A 446 -0.71 -0.74 2.29
C PHE A 446 -1.43 0.00 3.42
N LYS A 447 -2.57 -0.51 3.92
CA LYS A 447 -3.29 0.15 5.02
C LYS A 447 -2.60 0.02 6.37
N LEU A 448 -1.83 -1.05 6.60
CA LEU A 448 -0.95 -1.16 7.76
C LEU A 448 0.15 -0.09 7.72
N ILE A 449 0.75 0.15 6.55
CA ILE A 449 1.74 1.23 6.34
C ILE A 449 1.08 2.59 6.54
N GLN A 450 -0.02 2.89 5.84
CA GLN A 450 -0.73 4.18 5.97
C GLN A 450 -1.18 4.43 7.42
N GLY A 451 -1.72 3.41 8.09
CA GLY A 451 -2.13 3.48 9.48
C GLY A 451 -0.98 3.78 10.44
N SER A 452 0.20 3.17 10.26
CA SER A 452 1.36 3.44 11.12
C SER A 452 1.94 4.84 10.92
N LEU A 453 1.90 5.37 9.69
CA LEU A 453 2.29 6.75 9.37
C LEU A 453 1.37 7.75 10.09
N ILE A 454 0.06 7.57 9.94
CA ILE A 454 -0.97 8.41 10.57
C ILE A 454 -0.91 8.33 12.10
N ALA A 455 -0.69 7.14 12.67
CA ALA A 455 -0.62 6.93 14.12
C ALA A 455 0.74 7.30 14.75
N ASN A 456 1.72 7.74 13.94
CA ASN A 456 3.10 7.97 14.37
C ASN A 456 3.70 6.76 15.10
N THR A 457 3.59 5.58 14.48
CA THR A 457 4.10 4.28 14.97
C THR A 457 4.85 3.52 13.86
N PHE A 458 5.42 4.24 12.89
CA PHE A 458 6.14 3.63 11.78
C PHE A 458 7.37 2.82 12.24
N GLN A 459 8.07 3.29 13.29
CA GLN A 459 9.13 2.54 13.94
C GLN A 459 8.60 1.20 14.49
N ASP A 460 7.51 1.22 15.25
CA ASP A 460 6.88 0.00 15.78
C ASP A 460 6.39 -0.95 14.67
N LEU A 461 5.96 -0.41 13.53
CA LEU A 461 5.62 -1.20 12.35
C LEU A 461 6.88 -1.90 11.82
N CYS A 462 7.99 -1.18 11.65
CA CYS A 462 9.26 -1.77 11.18
C CYS A 462 9.74 -2.89 12.12
N LEU A 463 9.68 -2.68 13.44
CA LEU A 463 10.04 -3.72 14.41
C LEU A 463 9.17 -4.98 14.25
N ARG A 464 7.85 -4.80 14.08
CA ARG A 464 6.91 -5.91 13.88
C ARG A 464 7.05 -6.60 12.53
N VAL A 465 7.36 -5.87 11.46
CA VAL A 465 7.66 -6.43 10.13
C VAL A 465 8.96 -7.22 10.18
N GLY A 466 10.02 -6.69 10.78
CA GLY A 466 11.30 -7.38 10.96
C GLY A 466 11.17 -8.68 11.77
N ALA A 467 10.34 -8.67 12.82
CA ALA A 467 9.98 -9.86 13.57
C ALA A 467 9.13 -10.85 12.75
N ALA A 468 8.15 -10.37 11.98
CA ALA A 468 7.33 -11.20 11.11
C ALA A 468 8.14 -11.89 9.99
N ILE A 469 9.11 -11.19 9.41
CA ILE A 469 10.06 -11.74 8.43
C ILE A 469 10.91 -12.84 9.08
N ALA A 470 11.41 -12.61 10.29
CA ALA A 470 12.12 -13.64 11.05
C ALA A 470 11.22 -14.85 11.29
N ASP A 471 10.03 -14.66 11.85
CA ASP A 471 9.10 -15.75 12.15
C ASP A 471 8.71 -16.55 10.90
N GLU A 472 8.56 -15.92 9.73
CA GLU A 472 8.32 -16.64 8.47
C GLU A 472 9.57 -17.42 8.02
N ALA A 473 10.74 -16.80 8.09
CA ALA A 473 12.00 -17.41 7.68
C ALA A 473 12.39 -18.64 8.52
N PHE A 474 11.99 -18.70 9.78
CA PHE A 474 12.28 -19.83 10.69
C PHE A 474 11.20 -20.93 10.71
N LYS A 475 10.19 -20.90 9.82
CA LYS A 475 9.16 -21.96 9.75
C LYS A 475 9.66 -23.27 9.17
N ASP A 476 10.43 -23.19 8.08
CA ASP A 476 10.85 -24.37 7.32
C ASP A 476 12.30 -24.75 7.65
N GLU A 477 13.26 -23.87 7.36
CA GLU A 477 14.70 -24.05 7.63
C GLU A 477 15.31 -22.78 8.20
N PRO A 478 16.28 -22.86 9.14
CA PRO A 478 16.89 -21.68 9.72
C PRO A 478 17.61 -20.86 8.64
N SER A 479 17.15 -19.62 8.45
CA SER A 479 17.81 -18.68 7.54
C SER A 479 19.19 -18.28 8.06
N VAL A 480 20.18 -18.27 7.17
CA VAL A 480 21.54 -17.81 7.49
C VAL A 480 21.62 -16.28 7.54
N VAL A 481 20.74 -15.59 6.82
CA VAL A 481 20.78 -14.12 6.65
C VAL A 481 19.80 -13.40 7.57
N ILE A 482 18.60 -13.95 7.71
CA ILE A 482 17.57 -13.41 8.58
C ILE A 482 17.83 -13.94 9.98
N LYS A 483 18.18 -13.06 10.93
CA LYS A 483 18.46 -13.49 12.30
C LYS A 483 17.16 -13.65 13.08
N PRO A 484 17.09 -14.61 14.02
CA PRO A 484 15.93 -14.77 14.87
C PRO A 484 15.85 -13.60 15.84
N VAL A 485 14.69 -12.94 15.87
CA VAL A 485 14.39 -11.87 16.84
C VAL A 485 13.46 -12.43 17.91
N ARG A 486 13.52 -11.86 19.12
CA ARG A 486 12.65 -12.27 20.24
C ARG A 486 11.18 -12.21 19.81
N ARG A 487 10.50 -13.36 19.86
CA ARG A 487 9.06 -13.46 19.57
C ARG A 487 8.29 -12.41 20.38
N MET A 488 7.68 -11.45 19.70
CA MET A 488 6.52 -10.76 20.27
C MET A 488 5.40 -11.78 20.43
N GLN A 489 4.57 -11.61 21.47
CA GLN A 489 3.68 -12.62 22.04
C GLN A 489 2.84 -13.45 21.02
N ASN A 490 2.49 -14.67 21.44
CA ASN A 490 1.71 -15.69 20.71
C ASN A 490 0.56 -15.10 19.86
N GLY A 491 0.78 -15.03 18.54
CA GLY A 491 -0.24 -14.71 17.52
C GLY A 491 0.41 -14.51 16.16
N SER A 492 -0.30 -14.78 15.06
CA SER A 492 0.16 -14.36 13.73
C SER A 492 0.07 -12.84 13.67
N LEU A 493 1.22 -12.17 13.55
CA LEU A 493 1.26 -10.72 13.37
C LEU A 493 0.56 -10.33 12.05
N PRO A 494 -0.30 -9.30 12.04
CA PRO A 494 -0.89 -8.81 10.80
C PRO A 494 0.16 -8.28 9.82
N GLU A 495 1.32 -7.85 10.32
CA GLU A 495 2.47 -7.38 9.54
C GLU A 495 3.08 -8.45 8.61
N VAL A 496 2.73 -9.74 8.78
CA VAL A 496 3.05 -10.80 7.81
C VAL A 496 2.49 -10.47 6.42
N ALA A 497 1.40 -9.71 6.33
CA ALA A 497 0.86 -9.25 5.05
C ALA A 497 1.86 -8.37 4.28
N ILE A 498 2.65 -7.53 4.98
CA ILE A 498 3.70 -6.70 4.37
C ILE A 498 4.87 -7.57 3.94
N ALA A 499 5.29 -8.53 4.77
CA ALA A 499 6.40 -9.42 4.45
C ALA A 499 6.15 -10.28 3.19
N LYS A 500 4.89 -10.60 2.89
CA LYS A 500 4.49 -11.42 1.73
C LYS A 500 4.19 -10.60 0.47
N ASP A 501 3.97 -9.31 0.61
CA ASP A 501 3.64 -8.42 -0.50
C ASP A 501 4.94 -7.73 -0.99
N PRO A 502 5.39 -8.00 -2.24
CA PRO A 502 6.67 -7.50 -2.73
C PRO A 502 6.72 -5.98 -2.84
N ASP A 503 5.60 -5.36 -3.24
CA ASP A 503 5.49 -3.91 -3.43
C ASP A 503 5.51 -3.22 -2.06
N ALA A 504 4.77 -3.75 -1.09
CA ALA A 504 4.75 -3.24 0.27
C ALA A 504 6.10 -3.39 0.98
N LEU A 505 6.78 -4.53 0.82
CA LEU A 505 8.12 -4.75 1.39
C LEU A 505 9.12 -3.75 0.81
N ARG A 506 9.11 -3.53 -0.52
CA ARG A 506 9.93 -2.49 -1.15
C ARG A 506 9.67 -1.13 -0.53
N ILE A 507 8.40 -0.72 -0.42
CA ILE A 507 8.03 0.59 0.13
C ILE A 507 8.55 0.74 1.56
N VAL A 508 8.34 -0.27 2.42
CA VAL A 508 8.82 -0.23 3.81
C VAL A 508 10.35 -0.18 3.88
N SER A 509 11.07 -0.94 3.05
CA SER A 509 12.54 -0.88 3.00
C SER A 509 13.03 0.52 2.63
N HIS A 510 12.45 1.15 1.62
CA HIS A 510 12.85 2.50 1.21
C HIS A 510 12.45 3.56 2.24
N MET A 511 11.25 3.47 2.81
CA MET A 511 10.82 4.37 3.89
C MET A 511 11.71 4.22 5.13
N LEU A 512 12.13 3.00 5.49
CA LEU A 512 13.07 2.75 6.58
C LEU A 512 14.41 3.43 6.34
N VAL A 513 14.96 3.34 5.12
CA VAL A 513 16.22 4.01 4.76
C VAL A 513 16.08 5.53 4.87
N LEU A 514 14.99 6.10 4.35
CA LEU A 514 14.71 7.53 4.47
C LEU A 514 14.53 7.96 5.94
N MET A 515 13.80 7.19 6.75
CA MET A 515 13.59 7.51 8.16
C MET A 515 14.88 7.36 9.00
N ARG A 516 15.76 6.40 8.69
CA ARG A 516 17.10 6.30 9.29
C ARG A 516 17.95 7.53 9.00
N ALA A 517 17.85 8.11 7.80
CA ALA A 517 18.57 9.33 7.45
C ALA A 517 18.00 10.58 8.14
N LEU A 518 16.67 10.69 8.29
CA LEU A 518 16.00 11.87 8.84
C LEU A 518 15.85 11.87 10.37
N ASP A 519 15.75 10.70 10.99
CA ASP A 519 15.50 10.51 12.42
C ASP A 519 16.43 9.42 12.99
N ALA A 520 17.74 9.62 12.81
CA ALA A 520 18.77 8.69 13.26
C ALA A 520 18.62 8.25 14.74
N PRO A 521 18.26 9.12 15.72
CA PRO A 521 18.08 8.70 17.11
C PRO A 521 16.95 7.69 17.30
N ALA A 522 15.82 7.83 16.58
CA ALA A 522 14.71 6.89 16.70
C ALA A 522 15.06 5.52 16.11
N PHE A 523 15.96 5.46 15.12
CA PHE A 523 16.34 4.22 14.43
C PHE A 523 17.74 3.70 14.81
N ALA A 524 18.27 4.12 15.97
CA ALA A 524 19.59 3.72 16.48
C ALA A 524 19.65 2.28 17.04
N ASP A 525 20.88 1.81 17.28
CA ASP A 525 21.41 0.45 17.53
C ASP A 525 20.59 -0.58 18.35
N VAL A 526 19.58 -0.18 19.12
CA VAL A 526 18.85 -1.12 20.02
C VAL A 526 18.06 -2.18 19.23
N HIS A 527 17.67 -1.88 17.99
CA HIS A 527 16.85 -2.74 17.14
C HIS A 527 17.44 -2.93 15.73
N GLU A 528 18.77 -2.89 15.62
CA GLU A 528 19.46 -3.04 14.33
C GLU A 528 19.09 -4.36 13.65
N ASP A 529 18.90 -5.44 14.41
CA ASP A 529 18.56 -6.74 13.86
C ASP A 529 17.17 -6.79 13.21
N GLU A 530 16.16 -6.17 13.80
CA GLU A 530 14.81 -6.08 13.22
C GLU A 530 14.80 -5.29 11.93
N PHE A 531 15.45 -4.13 11.93
CA PHE A 531 15.50 -3.25 10.77
C PHE A 531 16.31 -3.88 9.63
N ASP A 532 17.44 -4.51 9.95
CA ASP A 532 18.24 -5.21 8.96
C ASP A 532 17.54 -6.45 8.42
N ASN A 533 16.65 -7.10 9.20
CA ASN A 533 15.82 -8.19 8.68
C ASN A 533 14.87 -7.72 7.56
N ILE A 534 14.42 -6.46 7.58
CA ILE A 534 13.63 -5.87 6.49
C ILE A 534 14.47 -5.74 5.22
N ILE A 535 15.66 -5.15 5.34
CA ILE A 535 16.57 -4.97 4.20
C ILE A 535 17.05 -6.32 3.66
N ALA A 536 17.40 -7.25 4.55
CA ALA A 536 17.72 -8.64 4.19
C ALA A 536 16.57 -9.32 3.46
N GLY A 537 15.33 -9.20 3.96
CA GLY A 537 14.13 -9.73 3.31
C GLY A 537 13.95 -9.17 1.91
N TYR A 538 14.20 -7.87 1.73
CA TYR A 538 14.15 -7.24 0.41
C TYR A 538 15.30 -7.70 -0.51
N ILE A 539 16.51 -7.91 -0.01
CA ILE A 539 17.61 -8.51 -0.78
C ILE A 539 17.25 -9.93 -1.24
N GLN A 540 16.59 -10.74 -0.39
CA GLN A 540 16.11 -12.06 -0.79
C GLN A 540 15.00 -11.98 -1.85
N LEU A 541 14.13 -10.97 -1.78
CA LEU A 541 13.15 -10.70 -2.83
C LEU A 541 13.86 -10.38 -4.16
N LEU A 542 14.81 -9.44 -4.16
CA LEU A 542 15.62 -9.08 -5.34
C LEU A 542 16.35 -10.29 -5.94
N ARG A 543 16.93 -11.13 -5.07
CA ARG A 543 17.57 -12.39 -5.44
C ARG A 543 16.60 -13.35 -6.15
N SER A 544 15.36 -13.50 -5.64
CA SER A 544 14.35 -14.36 -6.27
C SER A 544 13.87 -13.86 -7.63
N VAL A 545 13.90 -12.54 -7.86
CA VAL A 545 13.60 -11.90 -9.15
C VAL A 545 14.84 -11.82 -10.06
N SER A 546 15.98 -12.40 -9.66
CA SER A 546 17.25 -12.36 -10.39
C SER A 546 17.82 -10.94 -10.64
N LYS A 547 17.43 -9.96 -9.82
CA LYS A 547 17.94 -8.58 -9.84
C LYS A 547 19.06 -8.37 -8.83
N ARG A 548 20.18 -9.05 -9.08
CA ARG A 548 21.30 -9.18 -8.14
C ARG A 548 22.20 -7.96 -8.08
N ASP A 549 22.38 -7.26 -9.20
CA ASP A 549 23.31 -6.14 -9.35
C ASP A 549 23.02 -4.99 -8.37
N MET A 550 21.75 -4.84 -7.97
CA MET A 550 21.33 -3.79 -7.03
C MET A 550 21.47 -4.19 -5.57
N THR A 551 21.70 -5.47 -5.26
CA THR A 551 21.78 -5.95 -3.87
C THR A 551 22.96 -5.38 -3.06
N PRO A 552 24.15 -5.11 -3.63
CA PRO A 552 25.23 -4.48 -2.87
C PRO A 552 24.86 -3.08 -2.33
N LEU A 553 24.07 -2.31 -3.07
CA LEU A 553 23.54 -1.01 -2.62
C LEU A 553 22.77 -1.19 -1.31
N TYR A 554 21.79 -2.09 -1.29
CA TYR A 554 20.99 -2.35 -0.09
C TYR A 554 21.80 -3.02 1.03
N GLY A 555 22.75 -3.90 0.69
CA GLY A 555 23.65 -4.52 1.66
C GLY A 555 24.49 -3.49 2.42
N SER A 556 24.92 -2.43 1.75
CA SER A 556 25.69 -1.34 2.38
C SER A 556 24.90 -0.52 3.43
N LEU A 557 23.57 -0.72 3.52
CA LEU A 557 22.68 -0.06 4.47
C LEU A 557 22.43 -0.89 5.74
N MET A 558 23.14 -2.01 5.89
CA MET A 558 23.02 -2.97 7.00
C MET A 558 24.35 -3.09 7.76
N GLY A 559 24.32 -3.70 8.94
CA GLY A 559 25.54 -4.03 9.68
C GLY A 559 26.50 -4.90 8.86
N ALA A 560 27.82 -4.66 8.97
CA ALA A 560 28.85 -5.25 8.12
C ALA A 560 28.79 -6.79 8.04
N ASP A 561 28.63 -7.46 9.19
CA ASP A 561 28.55 -8.94 9.23
C ASP A 561 27.34 -9.47 8.46
N ARG A 562 26.20 -8.78 8.54
CA ARG A 562 24.96 -9.20 7.87
C ARG A 562 24.97 -8.84 6.39
N CYS A 563 25.58 -7.71 6.03
CA CYS A 563 25.85 -7.34 4.64
C CYS A 563 26.63 -8.47 3.94
N VAL A 564 27.76 -8.89 4.52
CA VAL A 564 28.60 -9.97 3.99
C VAL A 564 27.80 -11.27 3.84
N ALA A 565 27.07 -11.68 4.88
CA ALA A 565 26.26 -12.91 4.84
C ALA A 565 25.15 -12.87 3.77
N SER A 566 24.51 -11.70 3.58
CA SER A 566 23.46 -11.51 2.57
C SER A 566 24.02 -11.62 1.16
N LEU A 567 25.09 -10.88 0.87
CA LEU A 567 25.70 -10.84 -0.45
C LEU A 567 26.40 -12.15 -0.80
N ALA A 568 26.97 -12.85 0.18
CA ALA A 568 27.53 -14.19 0.03
C ALA A 568 26.51 -15.19 -0.55
N GLN A 569 25.23 -15.09 -0.17
CA GLN A 569 24.18 -15.91 -0.75
C GLN A 569 23.78 -15.49 -2.16
N VAL A 570 23.82 -14.19 -2.45
CA VAL A 570 23.47 -13.66 -3.78
C VAL A 570 24.50 -14.10 -4.81
N ILE A 571 25.80 -13.94 -4.51
CA ILE A 571 26.88 -14.36 -5.39
C ILE A 571 26.94 -15.89 -5.56
N ALA A 572 26.50 -16.66 -4.54
CA ALA A 572 26.42 -18.12 -4.62
C ALA A 572 25.46 -18.63 -5.70
N ASP A 573 24.52 -17.81 -6.17
CA ASP A 573 23.60 -18.16 -7.24
C ASP A 573 24.16 -17.83 -8.64
N ASN A 574 25.31 -17.17 -8.74
CA ASN A 574 25.95 -16.85 -10.03
C ASN A 574 26.54 -18.12 -10.63
N GLN A 575 26.12 -18.44 -11.86
CA GLN A 575 26.63 -19.58 -12.61
C GLN A 575 27.80 -19.19 -13.53
N ASP A 576 27.89 -17.91 -13.90
CA ASP A 576 28.89 -17.40 -14.82
C ASP A 576 29.97 -16.57 -14.10
N ALA A 577 31.24 -16.84 -14.43
CA ALA A 577 32.40 -16.13 -13.87
C ALA A 577 32.41 -14.63 -14.20
N ARG A 578 31.85 -14.24 -15.36
CA ARG A 578 31.76 -12.84 -15.77
C ARG A 578 30.81 -12.05 -14.87
N ASP A 579 29.65 -12.61 -14.59
CA ASP A 579 28.64 -11.98 -13.72
C ASP A 579 29.14 -11.89 -12.28
N ALA A 580 29.88 -12.91 -11.82
CA ALA A 580 30.57 -12.85 -10.52
C ALA A 580 31.60 -11.72 -10.45
N MET A 581 32.38 -11.51 -11.52
CA MET A 581 33.36 -10.42 -11.59
C MET A 581 32.70 -9.05 -11.59
N ASP A 582 31.62 -8.87 -12.35
CA ASP A 582 30.90 -7.60 -12.39
C ASP A 582 30.20 -7.32 -11.05
N PHE A 583 29.64 -8.34 -10.38
CA PHE A 583 29.13 -8.22 -9.02
C PHE A 583 30.21 -7.81 -8.01
N ILE A 584 31.41 -8.40 -8.08
CA ILE A 584 32.54 -8.04 -7.21
C ILE A 584 32.92 -6.56 -7.39
N LYS A 585 33.03 -6.08 -8.63
CA LYS A 585 33.29 -4.66 -8.90
C LYS A 585 32.22 -3.75 -8.27
N ILE A 586 30.95 -4.13 -8.36
CA ILE A 586 29.86 -3.36 -7.73
C ILE A 586 29.99 -3.38 -6.20
N THR A 587 30.33 -4.52 -5.58
CA THR A 587 30.55 -4.57 -4.12
C THR A 587 31.71 -3.67 -3.66
N GLU A 588 32.77 -3.57 -4.46
CA GLU A 588 33.90 -2.70 -4.17
C GLU A 588 33.54 -1.21 -4.26
N ILE A 589 32.69 -0.82 -5.23
CA ILE A 589 32.17 0.57 -5.35
C ILE A 589 31.47 1.00 -4.07
N PHE A 590 30.75 0.09 -3.42
CA PHE A 590 30.03 0.37 -2.17
C PHE A 590 30.88 0.22 -0.90
N ASN A 591 32.20 0.07 -1.03
CA ASN A 591 33.16 -0.13 0.07
C ASN A 591 32.85 -1.37 0.93
N ILE A 592 32.37 -2.44 0.31
CA ILE A 592 32.14 -3.74 0.98
C ILE A 592 33.36 -4.62 0.74
N ASP A 593 33.78 -5.37 1.76
CA ASP A 593 34.91 -6.30 1.65
C ASP A 593 34.55 -7.48 0.72
N SER A 594 35.03 -7.40 -0.52
CA SER A 594 34.81 -8.42 -1.55
C SER A 594 35.37 -9.79 -1.13
N ILE A 595 36.48 -9.82 -0.39
CA ILE A 595 37.10 -11.06 0.08
C ILE A 595 36.24 -11.71 1.16
N ALA A 596 35.69 -10.92 2.07
CA ALA A 596 34.76 -11.43 3.09
C ALA A 596 33.50 -12.01 2.45
N VAL A 597 32.96 -11.36 1.40
CA VAL A 597 31.80 -11.86 0.64
C VAL A 597 32.09 -13.19 -0.04
N ILE A 598 33.23 -13.32 -0.74
CA ILE A 598 33.62 -14.57 -1.42
C ILE A 598 33.93 -15.68 -0.40
N THR A 599 34.57 -15.34 0.73
CA THR A 599 34.81 -16.29 1.82
C THR A 599 33.49 -16.78 2.43
N GLY A 600 32.52 -15.88 2.59
CA GLY A 600 31.16 -16.21 3.02
C GLY A 600 30.44 -17.12 2.03
N GLN A 601 30.55 -16.85 0.71
CA GLN A 601 29.96 -17.64 -0.36
C GLN A 601 30.44 -19.10 -0.29
N TYR A 602 31.75 -19.28 -0.27
CA TYR A 602 32.36 -20.61 -0.19
C TYR A 602 31.90 -21.35 1.08
N THR A 603 31.90 -20.67 2.23
CA THR A 603 31.50 -21.27 3.50
C THR A 603 30.02 -21.71 3.46
N PHE A 604 29.15 -20.87 2.90
CA PHE A 604 27.73 -21.18 2.73
C PHE A 604 27.48 -22.38 1.81
N GLN A 605 28.15 -22.44 0.66
CA GLN A 605 28.02 -23.57 -0.27
C GLN A 605 28.63 -24.86 0.31
N LEU A 606 29.75 -24.76 1.02
CA LEU A 606 30.36 -25.90 1.69
C LEU A 606 29.42 -26.49 2.74
N ASP A 607 28.80 -25.67 3.59
CA ASP A 607 27.85 -26.13 4.59
C ASP A 607 26.66 -26.87 3.97
N ARG A 608 26.12 -26.37 2.85
CA ARG A 608 25.08 -27.08 2.08
C ARG A 608 25.55 -28.44 1.61
N VAL A 609 26.72 -28.52 0.97
CA VAL A 609 27.30 -29.78 0.49
C VAL A 609 27.51 -30.79 1.63
N LEU A 610 27.95 -30.30 2.79
CA LEU A 610 28.17 -31.12 3.99
C LEU A 610 26.84 -31.62 4.59
N GLN A 611 25.77 -30.83 4.56
CA GLN A 611 24.45 -31.24 5.06
C GLN A 611 23.75 -32.25 4.14
N THR A 612 23.91 -32.12 2.82
CA THR A 612 23.38 -33.07 1.82
C THR A 612 24.09 -34.43 1.89
N SER A 613 25.32 -34.48 2.41
CA SER A 613 26.14 -35.69 2.53
C SER A 613 25.72 -36.62 3.68
N LYS A 614 24.51 -37.20 3.60
CA LYS A 614 23.99 -38.18 4.58
C LYS A 614 24.46 -39.63 4.35
N ARG A 615 25.12 -39.94 3.22
CA ARG A 615 25.65 -41.28 2.96
C ARG A 615 27.18 -41.26 3.03
N PRO A 616 27.82 -42.07 3.89
CA PRO A 616 29.24 -42.35 3.72
C PRO A 616 29.38 -43.11 2.39
N GLU A 617 30.11 -42.53 1.44
CA GLU A 617 30.52 -43.30 0.27
C GLU A 617 31.31 -44.53 0.72
N PRO A 618 31.17 -45.68 0.04
CA PRO A 618 31.90 -46.88 0.38
C PRO A 618 33.40 -46.59 0.34
N TYR A 619 34.10 -47.09 1.36
CA TYR A 619 35.53 -47.02 1.62
C TYR A 619 36.40 -46.75 0.39
N LEU A 620 37.26 -45.74 0.52
CA LEU A 620 38.26 -45.31 -0.45
C LEU A 620 39.00 -46.50 -1.09
N LYS A 621 38.66 -46.82 -2.35
CA LYS A 621 39.42 -47.77 -3.18
C LYS A 621 40.47 -46.98 -3.96
N LEU A 622 41.57 -46.62 -3.29
CA LEU A 622 42.71 -45.94 -3.94
C LEU A 622 43.48 -46.83 -4.93
N LEU A 623 43.30 -48.15 -4.83
CA LEU A 623 44.10 -49.13 -5.55
C LEU A 623 43.22 -50.06 -6.39
N GLU A 624 43.44 -50.07 -7.69
CA GLU A 624 42.93 -51.10 -8.60
C GLU A 624 43.97 -52.20 -8.83
N LYS A 625 43.52 -53.41 -9.17
CA LYS A 625 44.42 -54.48 -9.59
C LYS A 625 44.79 -54.23 -11.05
N THR A 626 46.08 -54.08 -11.33
CA THR A 626 46.58 -53.94 -12.70
C THR A 626 47.56 -55.06 -13.05
N LYS A 627 47.69 -55.32 -14.35
CA LYS A 627 48.68 -56.23 -14.93
C LYS A 627 49.79 -55.47 -15.67
N GLU A 628 49.84 -54.14 -15.56
CA GLU A 628 50.90 -53.32 -16.15
C GLU A 628 52.27 -53.65 -15.52
N GLU A 629 53.30 -53.85 -16.34
CA GLU A 629 54.66 -54.19 -15.88
C GLU A 629 55.30 -53.10 -15.01
N LEU A 630 54.93 -51.83 -15.23
CA LEU A 630 55.40 -50.70 -14.41
C LEU A 630 54.82 -50.68 -12.99
N TYR A 631 53.68 -51.36 -12.73
CA TYR A 631 52.99 -51.34 -11.44
C TYR A 631 52.48 -52.75 -11.07
N PRO A 632 53.35 -53.66 -10.59
CA PRO A 632 52.97 -55.06 -10.40
C PRO A 632 51.88 -55.23 -9.33
N GLY A 633 50.73 -55.76 -9.74
CA GLY A 633 49.66 -56.27 -8.87
C GLY A 633 48.63 -55.25 -8.40
N ARG A 634 49.04 -54.01 -8.11
CA ARG A 634 48.12 -52.91 -7.76
C ARG A 634 48.66 -51.57 -8.27
N ARG A 635 47.75 -50.69 -8.68
CA ARG A 635 48.06 -49.34 -9.16
C ARG A 635 47.05 -48.35 -8.58
N ILE A 636 47.50 -47.12 -8.37
CA ILE A 636 46.61 -45.99 -8.09
C ILE A 636 45.62 -45.87 -9.26
N ILE A 637 44.33 -45.87 -8.95
CA ILE A 637 43.27 -45.70 -9.97
C ILE A 637 43.57 -44.43 -10.76
N ARG A 638 43.75 -44.53 -12.10
CA ARG A 638 43.84 -43.34 -12.95
C ARG A 638 42.52 -42.57 -12.83
N PRO A 639 42.52 -41.23 -12.67
CA PRO A 639 41.28 -40.47 -12.69
C PRO A 639 40.62 -40.67 -14.06
N SER A 640 39.62 -41.54 -14.12
CA SER A 640 38.77 -41.71 -15.29
C SER A 640 37.85 -40.49 -15.41
N ALA A 641 37.50 -40.12 -16.64
CA ALA A 641 36.47 -39.10 -16.93
C ALA A 641 35.12 -39.38 -16.22
N ASP A 642 34.92 -40.58 -15.70
CA ASP A 642 33.72 -40.98 -14.95
C ASP A 642 33.65 -40.49 -13.49
N TYR A 643 34.74 -39.95 -12.90
CA TYR A 643 34.69 -39.38 -11.55
C TYR A 643 33.81 -38.12 -11.43
N GLY A 644 33.49 -37.47 -12.56
CA GLY A 644 32.57 -36.32 -12.63
C GLY A 644 31.09 -36.66 -12.82
N ARG A 645 30.73 -37.92 -13.14
CA ARG A 645 29.35 -38.32 -13.50
C ARG A 645 28.36 -38.43 -12.31
N GLY A 646 28.76 -38.02 -11.11
CA GLY A 646 27.94 -38.11 -9.89
C GLY A 646 27.92 -36.84 -9.05
N LEU A 647 28.42 -35.71 -9.57
CA LEU A 647 28.40 -34.44 -8.85
C LEU A 647 26.95 -33.97 -8.67
N SER A 648 26.56 -33.71 -7.42
CA SER A 648 25.31 -33.03 -7.13
C SER A 648 25.33 -31.60 -7.69
N ALA A 649 24.15 -31.00 -7.91
CA ALA A 649 24.06 -29.57 -8.23
C ALA A 649 24.75 -28.68 -7.17
N ASP A 650 24.70 -29.09 -5.89
CA ASP A 650 25.42 -28.40 -4.81
C ASP A 650 26.95 -28.56 -4.94
N ASP A 651 27.41 -29.71 -5.45
CA ASP A 651 28.84 -30.00 -5.63
C ASP A 651 29.43 -29.14 -6.76
N THR A 652 28.70 -29.02 -7.89
CA THR A 652 29.08 -28.12 -8.99
C THR A 652 29.05 -26.65 -8.58
N ALA A 653 28.08 -26.26 -7.74
CA ALA A 653 27.99 -24.89 -7.22
C ALA A 653 29.19 -24.52 -6.34
N LEU A 654 29.67 -25.45 -5.49
CA LEU A 654 30.85 -25.24 -4.66
C LEU A 654 32.14 -25.09 -5.48
N VAL A 655 32.30 -25.87 -6.56
CA VAL A 655 33.47 -25.72 -7.47
C VAL A 655 33.42 -24.36 -8.16
N SER A 656 32.26 -23.99 -8.71
CA SER A 656 32.07 -22.69 -9.37
C SER A 656 32.26 -21.52 -8.39
N GLY A 657 31.85 -21.66 -7.14
CA GLY A 657 32.09 -20.64 -6.10
C GLY A 657 33.56 -20.52 -5.70
N LEU A 658 34.32 -21.62 -5.73
CA LEU A 658 35.77 -21.60 -5.53
C LEU A 658 36.51 -20.99 -6.73
N GLU A 659 35.97 -21.12 -7.94
CA GLU A 659 36.52 -20.47 -9.14
C GLU A 659 36.49 -18.94 -9.02
N VAL A 660 35.50 -18.37 -8.32
CA VAL A 660 35.40 -16.92 -8.08
C VAL A 660 36.64 -16.35 -7.39
N PHE A 661 37.33 -17.13 -6.54
CA PHE A 661 38.58 -16.67 -5.91
C PHE A 661 39.70 -16.38 -6.93
N TYR A 662 39.70 -17.06 -8.09
CA TYR A 662 40.69 -16.78 -9.14
C TYR A 662 40.46 -15.44 -9.85
N LEU A 663 39.25 -14.88 -9.74
CA LEU A 663 38.91 -13.60 -10.34
C LEU A 663 39.49 -12.41 -9.54
N VAL A 664 39.84 -12.61 -8.26
CA VAL A 664 40.38 -11.56 -7.39
C VAL A 664 41.91 -11.61 -7.40
N GLU A 665 42.53 -10.74 -8.20
CA GLU A 665 43.98 -10.64 -8.29
C GLU A 665 44.62 -10.18 -6.97
N GLY A 666 45.71 -10.85 -6.56
CA GLY A 666 46.56 -10.40 -5.44
C GLY A 666 46.22 -10.96 -4.06
N GLN A 667 45.14 -11.73 -3.90
CA GLN A 667 44.71 -12.31 -2.61
C GLN A 667 44.95 -13.83 -2.53
N TRP A 668 46.16 -14.25 -2.89
CA TRP A 668 46.55 -15.66 -2.94
C TRP A 668 46.46 -16.38 -1.59
N THR A 669 46.76 -15.68 -0.49
CA THR A 669 46.71 -16.25 0.87
C THR A 669 45.30 -16.68 1.27
N ALA A 670 44.31 -15.82 1.04
CA ALA A 670 42.90 -16.12 1.30
C ALA A 670 42.40 -17.25 0.39
N THR A 671 42.77 -17.19 -0.89
CA THR A 671 42.42 -18.21 -1.90
C THR A 671 42.95 -19.59 -1.52
N PHE A 672 44.25 -19.71 -1.24
CA PHE A 672 44.85 -20.99 -0.84
C PHE A 672 44.32 -21.49 0.51
N ALA A 673 44.02 -20.59 1.46
CA ALA A 673 43.43 -20.96 2.73
C ALA A 673 42.01 -21.54 2.56
N ALA A 674 41.18 -20.90 1.73
CA ALA A 674 39.82 -21.36 1.41
C ALA A 674 39.86 -22.72 0.68
N LEU A 675 40.69 -22.87 -0.35
CA LEU A 675 40.88 -24.13 -1.08
C LEU A 675 41.39 -25.26 -0.17
N ALA A 676 42.37 -24.98 0.69
CA ALA A 676 42.89 -25.96 1.64
C ALA A 676 41.83 -26.38 2.67
N SER A 677 41.00 -25.44 3.14
CA SER A 677 39.87 -25.71 4.03
C SER A 677 38.83 -26.60 3.33
N ALA A 678 38.48 -26.28 2.09
CA ALA A 678 37.48 -27.01 1.30
C ALA A 678 37.91 -28.46 1.11
N CYS A 679 39.14 -28.64 0.62
CA CYS A 679 39.73 -29.95 0.42
C CYS A 679 39.78 -30.75 1.72
N ARG A 680 40.17 -30.13 2.85
CA ARG A 680 40.23 -30.82 4.15
C ARG A 680 38.86 -31.33 4.61
N GLN A 681 37.82 -30.51 4.49
CA GLN A 681 36.47 -30.87 4.94
C GLN A 681 35.80 -31.91 4.02
N LEU A 682 36.00 -31.79 2.70
CA LEU A 682 35.51 -32.75 1.71
C LEU A 682 36.19 -34.13 1.84
N LEU A 683 37.51 -34.14 2.09
CA LEU A 683 38.26 -35.38 2.37
C LEU A 683 37.80 -36.05 3.67
N GLY A 684 37.51 -35.25 4.71
CA GLY A 684 36.97 -35.74 5.98
C GLY A 684 35.62 -36.45 5.86
N LYS A 685 34.87 -36.19 4.79
CA LYS A 685 33.56 -36.81 4.49
C LYS A 685 33.59 -37.82 3.33
N ILE A 686 34.78 -38.20 2.84
CA ILE A 686 34.97 -39.26 1.82
C ILE A 686 34.40 -38.84 0.44
N LYS A 687 34.31 -37.54 0.12
CA LYS A 687 33.90 -37.04 -1.23
C LYS A 687 35.11 -36.82 -2.14
N TYR A 688 35.69 -37.91 -2.68
CA TYR A 688 36.97 -37.86 -3.41
C TYR A 688 36.90 -37.27 -4.83
N GLY A 689 35.77 -37.41 -5.54
CA GLY A 689 35.61 -36.82 -6.88
C GLY A 689 35.72 -35.29 -6.85
N MET A 690 35.18 -34.67 -5.81
CA MET A 690 35.23 -33.22 -5.58
C MET A 690 36.63 -32.72 -5.25
N THR A 691 37.40 -33.44 -4.42
CA THR A 691 38.76 -33.04 -4.05
C THR A 691 39.73 -33.07 -5.24
N TYR A 692 39.41 -33.84 -6.28
CA TYR A 692 40.14 -33.87 -7.54
C TYR A 692 39.69 -32.80 -8.54
N TYR A 693 38.47 -32.24 -8.43
CA TYR A 693 37.98 -31.20 -9.35
C TYR A 693 38.32 -29.78 -8.88
N VAL A 694 38.25 -29.52 -7.57
CA VAL A 694 38.62 -28.23 -6.96
C VAL A 694 40.02 -27.72 -7.41
N PRO A 695 41.04 -28.58 -7.60
CA PRO A 695 42.36 -28.17 -8.07
C PRO A 695 42.54 -28.09 -9.60
N TYR A 696 41.51 -28.42 -10.40
CA TYR A 696 41.59 -28.59 -11.86
C TYR A 696 40.57 -27.76 -12.65
N ALA A 697 39.75 -26.95 -11.96
CA ALA A 697 38.94 -25.92 -12.60
C ALA A 697 39.84 -25.02 -13.47
N ASP A 698 39.59 -25.02 -14.78
CA ASP A 698 40.34 -24.32 -15.83
C ASP A 698 41.81 -24.69 -16.08
N GLY A 699 42.13 -26.00 -16.05
CA GLY A 699 43.26 -26.52 -16.83
C GLY A 699 44.67 -26.12 -16.34
N PHE A 700 44.77 -25.40 -15.22
CA PHE A 700 46.01 -25.19 -14.49
C PHE A 700 45.96 -25.96 -13.17
N SER A 701 46.79 -26.99 -13.08
CA SER A 701 46.89 -27.78 -11.86
C SER A 701 47.45 -26.93 -10.71
N ILE A 702 46.76 -26.91 -9.58
CA ILE A 702 47.32 -26.40 -8.30
C ILE A 702 48.61 -27.14 -7.90
N TRP A 703 48.87 -28.31 -8.49
CA TRP A 703 50.08 -29.11 -8.30
C TRP A 703 51.27 -28.73 -9.19
N THR A 704 51.18 -27.67 -10.00
CA THR A 704 52.34 -27.12 -10.74
C THR A 704 52.98 -25.95 -10.02
N PHE A 705 53.43 -26.18 -8.78
CA PHE A 705 54.59 -25.53 -8.17
C PHE A 705 55.34 -26.51 -7.27
#